data_AF-A0AAD9AKJ6-F1
#
_entry.id   AF-A0AAD9AKJ6-F1
#
_cell.length_a   1.000
_cell.length_b   1.000
_cell.length_c   1.000
_cell.angle_alpha   90.00
_cell.angle_beta   90.00
_cell.angle_gamma   90.00
#
_symmetry.space_group_name_H-M   'P 1'
#
loop_
_entity.id
_entity.type
_entity.pdbx_description
1 polymer ?
#
loop_
_entity_poly.entity_id
_entity_poly.type
_entity_poly.pdbx_seq_one_letter_code
_entity_poly.pdbx_strand_id
1 'polypeptide(L)'
;MSLKVVLPLLALAGTGLGWQHKAEAQVRDAIATNEYSLIASLEPHWGAVEDAIPTALSVDCEASPDLCADLDVASFPAIRFYRPDGTKHHYRGSRKGSEIGAFVNRMNRPVITPVEKQTLSSFRSSDDVVVLGQFTTEESSLRERYNDLAERFHDRYSFGLTDVPESPGRITCWNNAIGAMQMSSELEEVDAMEKLIKKCAAPLVPRLTRRNEAEYLNAGKSLVYFFARIDQFLDAWSSAVIPLAKKYHQYITFVTVDLTEYPEMPAMFGLPTNIEDAVALQNPATGQVFPFTGEITIDAVEAFITDISEGNIEPWDGETILEVVEVDADDEAAPTQAEEQKETREGASKDNVEDAKEKAALLAKLNPQSFFACTAVDRYRPSVATMKPILVASLVASLAAGLSVQKRGAISYEGYQVLRVKTLSKLASVQQKLSTIPHEQWNHDIDTHIDIVVSPDQVANVEAQGLDYRVLHKDLGESITAESQLRGTYKRDVDDLSWYDSYHPYADHIQYIKNLHESFPDNSELITAGHSYENRTIQGIHLWGDGGPGKPAVLYHGNVHAREWITSKVVEYLTLQLINTHKNATNATDSWLNTYDFHIFPIVNPDGFAYSQEVDRLWRKTRTPPPPPPQNQSCYGTDINRNWEYGWDVNSLGASTNACAQAYRGQRHSDTIENQGLDAYVRKVRDAAGIKLFIDWHSYGQYILSPFGSKEEWYAPELGKWTKAASILSEVIRDSSERRTTFTFGPSGATLYTTTGAAPDHVYAIGGADFSYTIELPDTGDYGFILPPERIRGAAEEQWVGQSALFPLLDEVFFDGIGPA
;
A
#
# COMPACT_ATOMS: atom_id res chain seq x y z
N MET A 1 -63.12 -13.57 -19.90
CA MET A 1 -62.68 -12.70 -18.80
C MET A 1 -61.18 -12.90 -18.63
N SER A 2 -60.46 -11.79 -18.74
CA SER A 2 -59.02 -11.50 -18.86
C SER A 2 -57.95 -12.61 -18.85
N LEU A 3 -57.27 -12.64 -19.99
CA LEU A 3 -55.85 -12.92 -20.23
C LEU A 3 -54.94 -12.22 -19.19
N LYS A 4 -53.98 -12.97 -18.62
CA LYS A 4 -52.78 -12.45 -17.99
C LYS A 4 -51.91 -11.80 -19.07
N VAL A 5 -51.76 -10.48 -18.97
CA VAL A 5 -50.92 -9.66 -19.85
C VAL A 5 -49.49 -9.69 -19.30
N VAL A 6 -48.59 -10.28 -20.08
CA VAL A 6 -47.16 -10.00 -20.11
C VAL A 6 -46.97 -8.61 -20.73
N LEU A 7 -46.04 -7.81 -20.18
CA LEU A 7 -45.21 -6.73 -20.78
C LEU A 7 -45.21 -5.43 -19.92
N PRO A 8 -44.10 -4.64 -19.90
CA PRO A 8 -42.79 -4.87 -20.52
C PRO A 8 -41.55 -4.58 -19.64
N LEU A 9 -40.58 -5.50 -19.66
CA LEU A 9 -39.17 -5.13 -19.84
C LEU A 9 -39.02 -4.65 -21.29
N LEU A 10 -39.13 -3.35 -21.54
CA LEU A 10 -38.61 -2.64 -22.74
C LEU A 10 -39.04 -1.17 -22.71
N ALA A 11 -38.12 -0.31 -22.28
CA ALA A 11 -37.87 1.09 -22.68
C ALA A 11 -36.95 1.68 -21.59
N LEU A 12 -35.68 1.28 -21.54
CA LEU A 12 -34.63 1.95 -22.30
C LEU A 12 -33.85 0.97 -23.19
N ALA A 13 -34.47 0.53 -24.28
CA ALA A 13 -33.79 0.71 -25.56
C ALA A 13 -33.83 2.22 -25.84
N GLY A 14 -33.07 2.99 -25.05
CA GLY A 14 -32.57 4.26 -25.53
C GLY A 14 -31.78 3.86 -26.75
N THR A 15 -32.26 4.28 -27.91
CA THR A 15 -31.48 4.30 -29.14
C THR A 15 -30.04 4.59 -28.75
N GLY A 16 -29.13 3.66 -29.04
CA GLY A 16 -27.71 3.96 -29.08
C GLY A 16 -27.49 5.01 -30.17
N LEU A 17 -27.90 6.24 -29.90
CA LEU A 17 -27.12 7.39 -30.28
C LEU A 17 -25.84 7.15 -29.52
N GLY A 18 -24.86 6.58 -30.23
CA GLY A 18 -23.54 6.34 -29.68
C GLY A 18 -23.15 7.61 -28.93
N TRP A 19 -22.81 7.43 -27.66
CA TRP A 19 -22.24 8.51 -26.87
C TRP A 19 -21.13 9.16 -27.70
N GLN A 20 -21.32 10.44 -28.01
CA GLN A 20 -20.54 11.16 -29.02
C GLN A 20 -19.78 12.28 -28.34
N HIS A 21 -18.47 12.08 -28.25
CA HIS A 21 -17.54 13.10 -27.81
C HIS A 21 -17.62 14.35 -28.69
N LYS A 22 -17.42 15.50 -28.06
CA LYS A 22 -17.36 16.79 -28.73
C LYS A 22 -15.99 16.98 -29.36
N ALA A 23 -15.96 17.50 -30.57
CA ALA A 23 -14.73 17.86 -31.24
C ALA A 23 -14.06 19.06 -30.55
N GLU A 24 -12.73 19.17 -30.68
CA GLU A 24 -11.93 20.21 -30.04
C GLU A 24 -12.50 21.62 -30.21
N ALA A 25 -12.88 21.99 -31.43
CA ALA A 25 -13.45 23.31 -31.71
C ALA A 25 -14.72 23.59 -30.90
N GLN A 26 -15.58 22.58 -30.69
CA GLN A 26 -16.82 22.71 -29.94
C GLN A 26 -16.54 22.88 -28.43
N VAL A 27 -15.51 22.20 -27.93
CA VAL A 27 -15.08 22.30 -26.53
C VAL A 27 -14.51 23.68 -26.24
N ARG A 28 -13.59 24.15 -27.09
CA ARG A 28 -12.98 25.47 -26.94
C ARG A 28 -14.00 26.60 -27.09
N ASP A 29 -14.94 26.48 -28.04
CA ASP A 29 -16.04 27.43 -28.20
C ASP A 29 -16.94 27.46 -26.96
N ALA A 30 -17.30 26.30 -26.41
CA ALA A 30 -18.13 26.23 -25.22
C ALA A 30 -17.45 26.82 -23.97
N ILE A 31 -16.15 26.58 -23.77
CA ILE A 31 -15.39 27.22 -22.66
C ILE A 31 -15.35 28.73 -22.81
N ALA A 32 -15.26 29.23 -24.05
CA ALA A 32 -15.19 30.67 -24.33
C ALA A 32 -16.56 31.38 -24.26
N THR A 33 -17.66 30.68 -24.55
CA THR A 33 -18.99 31.28 -24.73
C THR A 33 -19.96 31.02 -23.59
N ASN A 34 -19.86 29.88 -22.91
CA ASN A 34 -20.76 29.54 -21.81
C ASN A 34 -20.28 30.19 -20.51
N GLU A 35 -21.22 30.57 -19.63
CA GLU A 35 -20.87 31.05 -18.28
C GLU A 35 -20.03 30.03 -17.49
N TYR A 36 -20.24 28.75 -17.76
CA TYR A 36 -19.38 27.65 -17.33
C TYR A 36 -19.50 26.47 -18.29
N SER A 37 -18.47 25.62 -18.31
CA SER A 37 -18.50 24.33 -19.02
C SER A 37 -18.03 23.21 -18.11
N LEU A 38 -18.78 22.11 -18.06
CA LEU A 38 -18.37 20.91 -17.34
C LEU A 38 -17.83 19.90 -18.35
N ILE A 39 -16.57 19.52 -18.23
CA ILE A 39 -15.89 18.65 -19.20
C ILE A 39 -15.49 17.35 -18.53
N ALA A 40 -15.84 16.22 -19.16
CA ALA A 40 -15.38 14.91 -18.76
C ALA A 40 -14.59 14.19 -19.85
N SER A 41 -13.61 13.39 -19.42
CA SER A 41 -12.96 12.41 -20.29
C SER A 41 -13.57 11.03 -20.09
N LEU A 42 -13.96 10.40 -21.19
CA LEU A 42 -14.47 9.03 -21.35
C LEU A 42 -15.26 8.41 -20.19
N GLU A 43 -16.61 8.46 -20.21
CA GLU A 43 -17.42 7.88 -19.13
C GLU A 43 -18.72 7.16 -19.58
N PRO A 44 -18.96 5.90 -19.18
CA PRO A 44 -20.14 5.10 -19.56
C PRO A 44 -21.50 5.65 -19.12
N HIS A 45 -21.53 6.55 -18.14
CA HIS A 45 -22.77 7.10 -17.55
C HIS A 45 -22.98 8.59 -17.85
N TRP A 46 -22.13 9.19 -18.70
CA TRP A 46 -22.14 10.63 -18.96
C TRP A 46 -23.42 11.15 -19.60
N GLY A 47 -24.17 10.30 -20.32
CA GLY A 47 -25.44 10.71 -20.93
C GLY A 47 -26.45 11.27 -19.93
N ALA A 48 -26.55 10.69 -18.73
CA ALA A 48 -27.41 11.21 -17.67
C ALA A 48 -26.94 12.56 -17.10
N VAL A 49 -25.64 12.84 -17.21
CA VAL A 49 -25.04 14.12 -16.80
C VAL A 49 -25.32 15.20 -17.85
N GLU A 50 -25.17 14.88 -19.14
CA GLU A 50 -25.50 15.80 -20.24
C GLU A 50 -26.99 16.18 -20.26
N ASP A 51 -27.88 15.23 -19.92
CA ASP A 51 -29.31 15.51 -19.77
C ASP A 51 -29.61 16.46 -18.60
N ALA A 52 -28.87 16.35 -17.50
CA ALA A 52 -29.07 17.15 -16.30
C ALA A 52 -28.35 18.51 -16.34
N ILE A 53 -27.22 18.61 -17.05
CA ILE A 53 -26.34 19.77 -17.10
C ILE A 53 -26.10 20.12 -18.58
N PRO A 54 -26.85 21.07 -19.15
CA PRO A 54 -26.79 21.37 -20.59
C PRO A 54 -25.43 21.86 -21.11
N THR A 55 -24.56 22.38 -20.23
CA THR A 55 -23.19 22.80 -20.56
C THR A 55 -22.16 21.70 -20.33
N ALA A 56 -22.60 20.48 -19.99
CA ALA A 56 -21.73 19.33 -19.86
C ALA A 56 -21.32 18.81 -21.24
N LEU A 57 -20.04 18.50 -21.36
CA LEU A 57 -19.39 18.07 -22.59
C LEU A 57 -18.49 16.89 -22.26
N SER A 58 -18.46 15.90 -23.14
CA SER A 58 -17.48 14.81 -23.09
C SER A 58 -16.43 14.97 -24.17
N VAL A 59 -15.19 14.65 -23.84
CA VAL A 59 -14.02 14.68 -24.74
C VAL A 59 -13.35 13.31 -24.72
N ASP A 60 -12.82 12.91 -25.87
CA ASP A 60 -11.99 11.72 -26.01
C ASP A 60 -10.53 12.13 -25.95
N CYS A 61 -9.88 11.89 -24.81
CA CYS A 61 -8.48 12.23 -24.64
C CYS A 61 -7.53 11.28 -25.38
N GLU A 62 -7.99 10.11 -25.83
CA GLU A 62 -7.19 9.25 -26.72
C GLU A 62 -7.17 9.83 -28.13
N ALA A 63 -8.30 10.37 -28.61
CA ALA A 63 -8.40 11.00 -29.92
C ALA A 63 -7.89 12.46 -29.96
N SER A 64 -7.80 13.15 -28.81
CA SER A 64 -7.40 14.57 -28.73
C SER A 64 -6.49 14.85 -27.51
N PRO A 65 -5.28 14.26 -27.45
CA PRO A 65 -4.39 14.36 -26.30
C PRO A 65 -3.91 15.78 -26.01
N ASP A 66 -3.63 16.58 -27.06
CA ASP A 66 -3.17 17.97 -26.91
C ASP A 66 -4.24 18.86 -26.27
N LEU A 67 -5.51 18.68 -26.66
CA LEU A 67 -6.63 19.37 -26.03
C LEU A 67 -6.75 18.97 -24.55
N CYS A 68 -6.62 17.70 -24.23
CA CYS A 68 -6.72 17.26 -22.84
C CYS A 68 -5.54 17.74 -21.98
N ALA A 69 -4.34 17.83 -22.55
CA ALA A 69 -3.20 18.47 -21.91
C ALA A 69 -3.45 19.97 -21.64
N ASP A 70 -3.97 20.71 -22.63
CA ASP A 70 -4.38 22.12 -22.47
C ASP A 70 -5.46 22.30 -21.39
N LEU A 71 -6.35 21.32 -21.27
CA LEU A 71 -7.40 21.27 -20.25
C LEU A 71 -6.92 20.69 -18.91
N ASP A 72 -5.61 20.54 -18.68
CA ASP A 72 -5.08 20.01 -17.40
C ASP A 72 -5.69 18.65 -16.99
N VAL A 73 -5.89 17.81 -17.99
CA VAL A 73 -6.31 16.41 -17.86
C VAL A 73 -5.11 15.53 -18.16
N ALA A 74 -4.27 15.32 -17.14
CA ALA A 74 -3.09 14.44 -17.21
C ALA A 74 -3.42 12.95 -16.98
N SER A 75 -4.60 12.65 -16.45
CA SER A 75 -5.10 11.31 -16.17
C SER A 75 -6.62 11.30 -16.36
N PHE A 76 -7.16 10.25 -16.96
CA PHE A 76 -8.60 10.13 -17.24
C PHE A 76 -9.14 8.76 -16.83
N PRO A 77 -10.43 8.63 -16.50
CA PRO A 77 -11.49 9.64 -16.60
C PRO A 77 -11.40 10.75 -15.54
N ALA A 78 -11.55 12.00 -15.97
CA ALA A 78 -11.51 13.19 -15.11
C ALA A 78 -12.68 14.12 -15.45
N ILE A 79 -13.24 14.77 -14.42
CA ILE A 79 -14.31 15.77 -14.56
C ILE A 79 -13.76 17.13 -14.09
N ARG A 80 -13.99 18.16 -14.91
CA ARG A 80 -13.46 19.52 -14.74
C ARG A 80 -14.54 20.55 -14.99
N PHE A 81 -14.63 21.54 -14.12
CA PHE A 81 -15.52 22.70 -14.29
C PHE A 81 -14.68 23.91 -14.70
N TYR A 82 -15.05 24.57 -15.80
CA TYR A 82 -14.36 25.72 -16.36
C TYR A 82 -15.22 26.96 -16.33
N ARG A 83 -14.58 28.10 -16.09
CA ARG A 83 -15.16 29.42 -16.33
C ARG A 83 -14.41 30.17 -17.45
N PRO A 84 -15.07 31.11 -18.16
CA PRO A 84 -14.45 31.95 -19.18
C PRO A 84 -13.26 32.79 -18.72
N ASP A 85 -13.16 33.06 -17.41
CA ASP A 85 -12.06 33.81 -16.80
C ASP A 85 -10.77 32.97 -16.62
N GLY A 86 -10.81 31.69 -17.02
CA GLY A 86 -9.70 30.75 -16.90
C GLY A 86 -9.69 29.96 -15.59
N THR A 87 -10.64 30.22 -14.67
CA THR A 87 -10.77 29.45 -13.43
C THR A 87 -11.21 28.01 -13.75
N LYS A 88 -10.54 27.05 -13.11
CA LYS A 88 -10.84 25.61 -13.24
C LYS A 88 -11.00 24.98 -11.86
N HIS A 89 -11.98 24.09 -11.74
CA HIS A 89 -12.22 23.30 -10.52
C HIS A 89 -12.26 21.81 -10.84
N HIS A 90 -11.62 21.01 -9.99
CA HIS A 90 -11.52 19.56 -10.15
C HIS A 90 -12.65 18.88 -9.40
N TYR A 91 -13.41 18.03 -10.07
CA TYR A 91 -14.39 17.19 -9.41
C TYR A 91 -13.73 15.88 -8.94
N ARG A 92 -13.87 15.57 -7.65
CA ARG A 92 -13.31 14.38 -7.01
C ARG A 92 -14.37 13.50 -6.34
N GLY A 93 -15.65 13.82 -6.54
CA GLY A 93 -16.78 13.09 -5.95
C GLY A 93 -17.18 11.86 -6.76
N SER A 94 -18.24 11.17 -6.31
CA SER A 94 -18.78 10.02 -7.04
C SER A 94 -19.34 10.44 -8.40
N ARG A 95 -19.18 9.62 -9.44
CA ARG A 95 -19.59 10.04 -10.79
C ARG A 95 -21.10 9.91 -11.07
N LYS A 96 -21.92 10.02 -10.02
CA LYS A 96 -23.38 10.01 -10.11
C LYS A 96 -23.85 11.37 -10.60
N GLY A 97 -24.80 11.40 -11.54
CA GLY A 97 -25.35 12.65 -12.08
C GLY A 97 -25.92 13.60 -11.01
N SER A 98 -26.50 13.05 -9.93
CA SER A 98 -26.97 13.84 -8.78
C SER A 98 -25.85 14.54 -8.02
N GLU A 99 -24.74 13.86 -7.79
CA GLU A 99 -23.57 14.38 -7.07
C GLU A 99 -22.78 15.40 -7.90
N ILE A 100 -22.64 15.12 -9.21
CA ILE A 100 -22.06 16.06 -10.17
C ILE A 100 -22.94 17.30 -10.29
N GLY A 101 -24.27 17.13 -10.34
CA GLY A 101 -25.23 18.23 -10.33
C GLY A 101 -25.12 19.09 -9.07
N ALA A 102 -25.03 18.48 -7.90
CA ALA A 102 -24.83 19.20 -6.63
C ALA A 102 -23.52 20.00 -6.64
N PHE A 103 -22.42 19.41 -7.14
CA PHE A 103 -21.15 20.10 -7.32
C PHE A 103 -21.25 21.29 -8.28
N VAL A 104 -21.87 21.14 -9.45
CA VAL A 104 -22.07 22.24 -10.40
C VAL A 104 -22.89 23.36 -9.75
N ASN A 105 -23.94 23.02 -9.01
CA ASN A 105 -24.75 23.99 -8.27
C ASN A 105 -23.94 24.71 -7.18
N ARG A 106 -23.01 24.03 -6.49
CA ARG A 106 -22.07 24.66 -5.56
C ARG A 106 -21.14 25.64 -6.28
N MET A 107 -20.51 25.20 -7.38
CA MET A 107 -19.59 26.03 -8.17
C MET A 107 -20.26 27.25 -8.83
N ASN A 108 -21.58 27.24 -9.02
CA ASN A 108 -22.33 28.40 -9.49
C ASN A 108 -22.68 29.41 -8.38
N ARG A 109 -22.36 29.12 -7.13
CA ARG A 109 -22.52 30.02 -5.99
C ARG A 109 -21.16 30.57 -5.57
N PRO A 110 -21.12 31.74 -4.90
CA PRO A 110 -19.91 32.17 -4.21
C PRO A 110 -19.47 31.13 -3.18
N VAL A 111 -18.16 31.03 -2.94
CA VAL A 111 -17.58 30.14 -1.91
C VAL A 111 -18.30 30.31 -0.57
N ILE A 112 -18.64 31.56 -0.24
CA ILE A 112 -19.46 31.91 0.92
C ILE A 112 -20.65 32.73 0.46
N THR A 113 -21.84 32.19 0.65
CA THR A 113 -23.09 32.88 0.35
C THR A 113 -23.46 33.81 1.52
N PRO A 114 -23.62 35.12 1.31
CA PRO A 114 -24.20 35.98 2.34
C PRO A 114 -25.63 35.54 2.65
N VAL A 115 -25.93 35.29 3.93
CA VAL A 115 -27.24 34.82 4.39
C VAL A 115 -27.89 35.89 5.23
N GLU A 116 -29.09 36.30 4.82
CA GLU A 116 -29.96 37.19 5.58
C GLU A 116 -31.09 36.38 6.21
N LYS A 117 -31.79 36.95 7.18
CA LYS A 117 -32.92 36.30 7.85
C LYS A 117 -33.97 35.73 6.89
N GLN A 118 -34.26 36.46 5.81
CA GLN A 118 -35.24 36.06 4.80
C GLN A 118 -34.73 34.91 3.91
N THR A 119 -33.41 34.81 3.70
CA THR A 119 -32.79 33.81 2.81
C THR A 119 -32.25 32.59 3.55
N LEU A 120 -32.22 32.60 4.88
CA LEU A 120 -31.76 31.49 5.70
C LEU A 120 -32.48 30.17 5.40
N SER A 121 -33.80 30.21 5.23
CA SER A 121 -34.58 28.99 4.96
C SER A 121 -34.21 28.37 3.62
N SER A 122 -34.04 29.20 2.57
CA SER A 122 -33.64 28.72 1.24
C SER A 122 -32.17 28.29 1.20
N PHE A 123 -31.28 28.97 1.92
CA PHE A 123 -29.88 28.55 2.04
C PHE A 123 -29.79 27.21 2.76
N ARG A 124 -30.53 27.04 3.86
CA ARG A 124 -30.52 25.80 4.64
C ARG A 124 -30.90 24.59 3.80
N SER A 125 -31.83 24.71 2.85
CA SER A 125 -32.25 23.60 1.98
C SER A 125 -31.50 23.54 0.64
N SER A 126 -30.42 24.30 0.48
CA SER A 126 -29.77 24.48 -0.82
C SER A 126 -28.80 23.36 -1.22
N ASP A 127 -28.48 22.46 -0.30
CA ASP A 127 -27.54 21.36 -0.49
C ASP A 127 -27.77 20.26 0.56
N ASP A 128 -27.16 19.09 0.39
CA ASP A 128 -27.23 18.01 1.37
C ASP A 128 -26.50 18.37 2.66
N VAL A 129 -25.37 19.07 2.56
CA VAL A 129 -24.65 19.61 3.72
C VAL A 129 -24.45 21.10 3.53
N VAL A 130 -24.98 21.87 4.48
CA VAL A 130 -24.89 23.32 4.51
C VAL A 130 -24.27 23.76 5.85
N VAL A 131 -23.36 24.72 5.79
CA VAL A 131 -22.66 25.26 6.96
C VAL A 131 -22.91 26.76 7.02
N LEU A 132 -23.38 27.26 8.15
CA LEU A 132 -23.60 28.68 8.41
C LEU A 132 -22.66 29.15 9.51
N GLY A 133 -21.77 30.06 9.14
CA GLY A 133 -20.96 30.84 10.07
C GLY A 133 -21.72 32.08 10.53
N GLN A 134 -21.61 32.40 11.82
CA GLN A 134 -22.20 33.57 12.44
C GLN A 134 -21.10 34.35 13.15
N PHE A 135 -20.59 35.37 12.47
CA PHE A 135 -19.41 36.14 12.89
C PHE A 135 -19.70 37.62 12.75
N THR A 136 -19.41 38.41 13.79
CA THR A 136 -19.49 39.87 13.68
C THR A 136 -18.31 40.40 12.85
N THR A 137 -18.39 41.65 12.40
CA THR A 137 -17.30 42.29 11.65
C THR A 137 -16.02 42.48 12.46
N GLU A 138 -16.09 42.39 13.79
CA GLU A 138 -14.95 42.53 14.70
C GLU A 138 -14.16 41.22 14.87
N GLU A 139 -14.70 40.09 14.41
CA GLU A 139 -14.16 38.74 14.62
C GLU A 139 -13.35 38.25 13.41
N SER A 140 -12.42 39.08 12.95
CA SER A 140 -11.67 38.88 11.70
C SER A 140 -10.94 37.54 11.62
N SER A 141 -10.29 37.10 12.70
CA SER A 141 -9.52 35.84 12.72
C SER A 141 -10.37 34.58 12.61
N LEU A 142 -11.57 34.58 13.21
CA LEU A 142 -12.51 33.45 13.10
C LEU A 142 -13.17 33.42 11.73
N ARG A 143 -13.49 34.60 11.19
CA ARG A 143 -14.02 34.74 9.84
C ARG A 143 -13.01 34.29 8.79
N GLU A 144 -11.74 34.65 8.93
CA GLU A 144 -10.66 34.21 8.03
C GLU A 144 -10.51 32.68 8.06
N ARG A 145 -10.43 32.06 9.25
CA ARG A 145 -10.40 30.60 9.38
C ARG A 145 -11.62 29.91 8.77
N TYR A 146 -12.81 30.50 8.93
CA TYR A 146 -14.03 29.99 8.31
C TYR A 146 -13.99 30.12 6.79
N ASN A 147 -13.45 31.22 6.26
CA ASN A 147 -13.32 31.42 4.83
C ASN A 147 -12.36 30.40 4.20
N ASP A 148 -11.19 30.18 4.81
CA ASP A 148 -10.23 29.17 4.36
C ASP A 148 -10.87 27.76 4.36
N LEU A 149 -11.68 27.47 5.38
CA LEU A 149 -12.42 26.22 5.46
C LEU A 149 -13.47 26.12 4.35
N ALA A 150 -14.21 27.20 4.08
CA ALA A 150 -15.16 27.25 2.98
C ALA A 150 -14.46 27.02 1.64
N GLU A 151 -13.32 27.66 1.36
CA GLU A 151 -12.54 27.46 0.13
C GLU A 151 -12.10 26.00 -0.04
N ARG A 152 -11.59 25.37 1.03
CA ARG A 152 -11.14 23.96 1.00
C ARG A 152 -12.26 22.93 0.80
N PHE A 153 -13.48 23.25 1.24
CA PHE A 153 -14.60 22.30 1.26
C PHE A 153 -15.76 22.69 0.32
N HIS A 154 -15.62 23.78 -0.45
CA HIS A 154 -16.66 24.27 -1.37
C HIS A 154 -17.06 23.28 -2.45
N ASP A 155 -16.18 22.33 -2.78
CA ASP A 155 -16.47 21.24 -3.72
C ASP A 155 -17.49 20.23 -3.17
N ARG A 156 -17.59 20.13 -1.85
CA ARG A 156 -18.39 19.13 -1.13
C ARG A 156 -19.59 19.73 -0.41
N TYR A 157 -19.45 20.89 0.20
CA TYR A 157 -20.47 21.49 1.07
C TYR A 157 -20.76 22.95 0.70
N SER A 158 -21.95 23.42 1.04
CA SER A 158 -22.35 24.81 0.82
C SER A 158 -22.11 25.66 2.07
N PHE A 159 -21.40 26.77 1.94
CA PHE A 159 -21.06 27.66 3.07
C PHE A 159 -21.80 28.99 2.98
N GLY A 160 -22.32 29.42 4.11
CA GLY A 160 -23.06 30.66 4.29
C GLY A 160 -22.48 31.48 5.43
N LEU A 161 -22.66 32.79 5.38
CA LEU A 161 -22.21 33.70 6.43
C LEU A 161 -23.28 34.74 6.74
N THR A 162 -23.55 34.93 8.03
CA THR A 162 -24.43 35.99 8.56
C THR A 162 -23.71 36.75 9.67
N ASP A 163 -23.96 38.04 9.76
CA ASP A 163 -23.57 38.90 10.88
C ASP A 163 -24.66 39.01 11.96
N VAL A 164 -25.87 38.53 11.65
CA VAL A 164 -27.00 38.44 12.57
C VAL A 164 -27.06 37.04 13.19
N PRO A 165 -27.13 36.90 14.53
CA PRO A 165 -27.30 35.62 15.18
C PRO A 165 -28.72 35.06 14.95
N GLU A 166 -28.82 34.13 14.00
CA GLU A 166 -30.02 33.37 13.63
C GLU A 166 -30.04 31.96 14.24
N SER A 167 -28.92 31.50 14.80
CA SER A 167 -28.76 30.19 15.45
C SER A 167 -27.97 30.31 16.77
N PRO A 168 -28.17 29.43 17.77
CA PRO A 168 -27.46 29.51 19.05
C PRO A 168 -25.95 29.17 18.99
N GLY A 169 -25.47 28.50 17.94
CA GLY A 169 -24.05 28.18 17.75
C GLY A 169 -23.34 29.17 16.82
N ARG A 170 -22.06 29.46 17.05
CA ARG A 170 -21.28 30.33 16.13
C ARG A 170 -21.08 29.72 14.74
N ILE A 171 -20.98 28.40 14.67
CA ILE A 171 -21.12 27.64 13.42
C ILE A 171 -22.26 26.66 13.60
N THR A 172 -23.16 26.62 12.65
CA THR A 172 -24.23 25.62 12.56
C THR A 172 -24.11 24.89 11.24
N CYS A 173 -24.02 23.57 11.29
CA CYS A 173 -24.03 22.70 10.13
C CYS A 173 -25.30 21.86 10.12
N TRP A 174 -25.96 21.80 8.97
CA TRP A 174 -27.07 20.88 8.72
C TRP A 174 -26.65 19.85 7.68
N ASN A 175 -26.98 18.60 7.97
CA ASN A 175 -26.95 17.51 7.02
C ASN A 175 -28.39 17.14 6.69
N ASN A 176 -28.93 17.75 5.64
CA ASN A 176 -30.30 17.59 5.17
C ASN A 176 -30.57 16.19 4.63
N ALA A 177 -29.54 15.50 4.13
CA ALA A 177 -29.66 14.12 3.69
C ALA A 177 -30.16 13.22 4.83
N ILE A 178 -29.76 13.51 6.08
CA ILE A 178 -30.13 12.71 7.26
C ILE A 178 -31.01 13.45 8.28
N GLY A 179 -31.29 14.73 8.06
CA GLY A 179 -32.03 15.57 8.99
C GLY A 179 -31.27 15.92 10.27
N ALA A 180 -29.93 15.81 10.26
CA ALA A 180 -29.09 16.13 11.41
C ALA A 180 -28.67 17.60 11.42
N MET A 181 -28.38 18.09 12.63
CA MET A 181 -27.79 19.39 12.85
C MET A 181 -26.69 19.27 13.90
N GLN A 182 -25.55 19.87 13.63
CA GLN A 182 -24.48 20.07 14.61
C GLN A 182 -24.23 21.57 14.74
N MET A 183 -23.89 22.02 15.95
CA MET A 183 -23.54 23.41 16.19
C MET A 183 -22.41 23.50 17.22
N SER A 184 -21.54 24.50 17.08
CA SER A 184 -20.53 24.82 18.08
C SER A 184 -20.37 26.32 18.25
N SER A 185 -20.16 26.75 19.49
CA SER A 185 -19.69 28.09 19.84
C SER A 185 -18.22 28.10 20.30
N GLU A 186 -17.64 26.92 20.54
CA GLU A 186 -16.26 26.70 20.99
C GLU A 186 -15.39 26.48 19.75
N LEU A 187 -14.71 27.55 19.31
CA LEU A 187 -13.93 27.59 18.06
C LEU A 187 -12.46 27.95 18.32
N GLU A 188 -12.00 27.75 19.55
CA GLU A 188 -10.68 28.13 20.03
C GLU A 188 -9.60 27.15 19.55
N GLU A 189 -9.92 25.84 19.53
CA GLU A 189 -9.04 24.84 18.91
C GLU A 189 -8.88 25.10 17.41
N VAL A 190 -7.68 24.84 16.89
CA VAL A 190 -7.32 25.11 15.49
C VAL A 190 -8.22 24.33 14.53
N ASP A 191 -8.62 23.11 14.88
CA ASP A 191 -9.40 22.20 14.04
C ASP A 191 -10.88 22.07 14.47
N ALA A 192 -11.36 22.86 15.43
CA ALA A 192 -12.73 22.78 15.96
C ALA A 192 -13.79 22.88 14.86
N MET A 193 -13.63 23.82 13.91
CA MET A 193 -14.55 24.02 12.80
C MET A 193 -14.56 22.80 11.87
N GLU A 194 -13.40 22.22 11.59
CA GLU A 194 -13.26 21.07 10.70
C GLU A 194 -13.84 19.80 11.33
N LYS A 195 -13.56 19.56 12.62
CA LYS A 195 -14.18 18.47 13.41
C LYS A 195 -15.71 18.56 13.38
N LEU A 196 -16.26 19.75 13.58
CA LEU A 196 -17.71 19.99 13.54
C LEU A 196 -18.30 19.62 12.17
N ILE A 197 -17.68 20.08 11.08
CA ILE A 197 -18.14 19.81 9.72
C ILE A 197 -18.02 18.32 9.39
N LYS A 198 -16.89 17.67 9.70
CA LYS A 198 -16.72 16.22 9.47
C LYS A 198 -17.79 15.41 10.18
N LYS A 199 -18.06 15.73 11.45
CA LYS A 199 -19.10 15.07 12.24
C LYS A 199 -20.50 15.30 11.66
N CYS A 200 -20.77 16.51 11.18
CA CYS A 200 -22.05 16.86 10.57
C CYS A 200 -22.25 16.16 9.21
N ALA A 201 -21.23 16.15 8.37
CA ALA A 201 -21.26 15.64 7.00
C ALA A 201 -21.12 14.11 6.90
N ALA A 202 -21.06 13.40 8.03
CA ALA A 202 -20.95 11.94 8.03
C ALA A 202 -22.09 11.30 7.24
N PRO A 203 -21.80 10.33 6.34
CA PRO A 203 -22.82 9.66 5.54
C PRO A 203 -23.70 8.77 6.42
N LEU A 204 -24.95 8.56 5.98
CA LEU A 204 -25.91 7.71 6.68
C LEU A 204 -25.61 6.21 6.51
N VAL A 205 -25.12 5.87 5.32
CA VAL A 205 -24.75 4.51 4.91
C VAL A 205 -23.32 4.59 4.33
N PRO A 206 -22.28 4.66 5.18
CA PRO A 206 -20.90 4.66 4.69
C PRO A 206 -20.56 3.34 3.99
N ARG A 207 -19.65 3.42 3.00
CA ARG A 207 -18.87 2.26 2.59
C ARG A 207 -17.81 2.03 3.66
N LEU A 208 -17.81 0.84 4.22
CA LEU A 208 -16.77 0.42 5.14
C LEU A 208 -15.49 0.18 4.34
N THR A 209 -14.42 0.80 4.77
CA THR A 209 -13.08 0.69 4.21
C THR A 209 -12.10 0.49 5.35
N ARG A 210 -10.89 0.03 5.06
CA ARG A 210 -9.90 -0.34 6.08
C ARG A 210 -9.51 0.88 6.93
N ARG A 211 -9.66 2.07 6.33
CA ARG A 211 -9.38 3.39 6.93
C ARG A 211 -10.43 3.85 7.94
N ASN A 212 -11.69 3.45 7.77
CA ASN A 212 -12.80 3.97 8.57
C ASN A 212 -13.47 2.91 9.45
N GLU A 213 -13.17 1.62 9.26
CA GLU A 213 -13.78 0.51 10.01
C GLU A 213 -13.63 0.68 11.52
N ALA A 214 -12.44 1.05 11.99
CA ALA A 214 -12.18 1.27 13.42
C ALA A 214 -13.03 2.42 14.01
N GLU A 215 -13.35 3.45 13.23
CA GLU A 215 -14.23 4.54 13.67
C GLU A 215 -15.63 4.01 13.99
N TYR A 216 -16.18 3.19 13.09
CA TYR A 216 -17.54 2.65 13.23
C TYR A 216 -17.65 1.56 14.30
N LEU A 217 -16.62 0.72 14.44
CA LEU A 217 -16.56 -0.29 15.51
C LEU A 217 -16.48 0.36 16.91
N ASN A 218 -15.77 1.49 17.04
CA ASN A 218 -15.62 2.20 18.31
C ASN A 218 -16.79 3.13 18.64
N ALA A 219 -17.73 3.35 17.71
CA ALA A 219 -18.88 4.24 17.91
C ALA A 219 -19.92 3.69 18.91
N GLY A 220 -19.80 2.42 19.31
CA GLY A 220 -20.69 1.77 20.28
C GLY A 220 -22.11 1.49 19.77
N LYS A 221 -22.35 1.68 18.46
CA LYS A 221 -23.60 1.33 17.78
C LYS A 221 -23.50 -0.07 17.19
N SER A 222 -24.63 -0.76 17.04
CA SER A 222 -24.65 -1.98 16.24
C SER A 222 -24.48 -1.63 14.76
N LEU A 223 -23.87 -2.53 14.00
CA LEU A 223 -23.58 -2.36 12.59
C LEU A 223 -24.40 -3.37 11.79
N VAL A 224 -25.13 -2.89 10.78
CA VAL A 224 -25.76 -3.73 9.77
C VAL A 224 -24.93 -3.65 8.51
N TYR A 225 -24.28 -4.75 8.18
CA TYR A 225 -23.43 -4.90 7.01
C TYR A 225 -24.28 -5.38 5.85
N PHE A 226 -24.16 -4.72 4.70
CA PHE A 226 -24.57 -5.25 3.41
C PHE A 226 -23.32 -5.52 2.58
N PHE A 227 -23.11 -6.78 2.29
CA PHE A 227 -22.00 -7.30 1.51
C PHE A 227 -22.45 -7.43 0.06
N ALA A 228 -21.67 -6.96 -0.90
CA ALA A 228 -21.85 -7.33 -2.30
C ALA A 228 -20.53 -7.19 -3.08
N ARG A 229 -20.39 -7.93 -4.18
CA ARG A 229 -19.23 -7.80 -5.10
C ARG A 229 -19.40 -6.71 -6.15
N ILE A 230 -20.64 -6.29 -6.40
CA ILE A 230 -20.98 -5.37 -7.49
C ILE A 230 -21.34 -4.01 -6.88
N ASP A 231 -20.56 -2.98 -7.22
CA ASP A 231 -20.78 -1.60 -6.76
C ASP A 231 -22.22 -1.11 -7.00
N GLN A 232 -22.82 -1.50 -8.12
CA GLN A 232 -24.21 -1.17 -8.44
C GLN A 232 -25.20 -1.70 -7.38
N PHE A 233 -24.94 -2.87 -6.79
CA PHE A 233 -25.77 -3.42 -5.73
C PHE A 233 -25.52 -2.71 -4.40
N LEU A 234 -24.27 -2.38 -4.07
CA LEU A 234 -23.95 -1.56 -2.90
C LEU A 234 -24.64 -0.19 -2.97
N ASP A 235 -24.67 0.43 -4.16
CA ASP A 235 -25.32 1.71 -4.41
C ASP A 235 -26.85 1.63 -4.34
N ALA A 236 -27.43 0.60 -4.96
CA ALA A 236 -28.87 0.35 -4.92
C ALA A 236 -29.33 0.11 -3.47
N TRP A 237 -28.59 -0.72 -2.73
CA TRP A 237 -28.83 -0.95 -1.32
C TRP A 237 -28.69 0.32 -0.49
N SER A 238 -27.57 1.04 -0.64
CA SER A 238 -27.30 2.29 0.09
C SER A 238 -28.42 3.29 -0.08
N SER A 239 -29.00 3.39 -1.28
CA SER A 239 -30.13 4.27 -1.57
C SER A 239 -31.44 3.75 -0.97
N ALA A 240 -31.70 2.44 -1.09
CA ALA A 240 -32.93 1.81 -0.63
C ALA A 240 -33.04 1.79 0.90
N VAL A 241 -31.92 1.65 1.61
CA VAL A 241 -31.89 1.50 3.07
C VAL A 241 -31.93 2.85 3.83
N ILE A 242 -31.85 3.99 3.14
CA ILE A 242 -31.88 5.33 3.74
C ILE A 242 -33.05 5.52 4.74
N PRO A 243 -34.31 5.16 4.42
CA PRO A 243 -35.42 5.33 5.37
C PRO A 243 -35.19 4.57 6.68
N LEU A 244 -34.66 3.35 6.59
CA LEU A 244 -34.35 2.50 7.73
C LEU A 244 -33.16 3.05 8.52
N ALA A 245 -32.10 3.44 7.81
CA ALA A 245 -30.93 4.04 8.42
C ALA A 245 -31.29 5.34 9.16
N LYS A 246 -32.22 6.17 8.65
CA LYS A 246 -32.76 7.34 9.37
C LYS A 246 -33.53 6.94 10.63
N LYS A 247 -34.36 5.89 10.54
CA LYS A 247 -35.17 5.42 11.67
C LYS A 247 -34.29 4.93 12.83
N TYR A 248 -33.21 4.19 12.52
CA TYR A 248 -32.38 3.53 13.54
C TYR A 248 -31.04 4.22 13.82
N HIS A 249 -30.71 5.35 13.18
CA HIS A 249 -29.39 6.02 13.26
C HIS A 249 -28.82 6.27 14.67
N GLN A 250 -29.66 6.33 15.71
CA GLN A 250 -29.20 6.51 17.10
C GLN A 250 -28.56 5.24 17.68
N TYR A 251 -28.96 4.07 17.20
CA TYR A 251 -28.59 2.76 17.77
C TYR A 251 -27.87 1.85 16.76
N ILE A 252 -28.14 2.03 15.47
CA ILE A 252 -27.62 1.20 14.38
C ILE A 252 -27.01 2.10 13.31
N THR A 253 -25.86 1.69 12.80
CA THR A 253 -25.25 2.24 11.58
C THR A 253 -25.31 1.18 10.49
N PHE A 254 -25.85 1.54 9.33
CA PHE A 254 -25.84 0.66 8.15
C PHE A 254 -24.55 0.91 7.38
N VAL A 255 -23.86 -0.13 6.96
CA VAL A 255 -22.62 -0.03 6.22
C VAL A 255 -22.67 -0.93 4.99
N THR A 256 -22.01 -0.51 3.91
CA THR A 256 -21.78 -1.37 2.74
C THR A 256 -20.34 -1.86 2.72
N VAL A 257 -20.14 -3.11 2.33
CA VAL A 257 -18.82 -3.74 2.23
C VAL A 257 -18.65 -4.35 0.85
N ASP A 258 -17.56 -3.99 0.20
CA ASP A 258 -17.15 -4.59 -1.07
C ASP A 258 -16.49 -5.94 -0.81
N LEU A 259 -17.17 -7.02 -1.20
CA LEU A 259 -16.68 -8.38 -1.07
C LEU A 259 -15.47 -8.71 -1.94
N THR A 260 -15.07 -7.79 -2.81
CA THR A 260 -13.85 -7.93 -3.58
C THR A 260 -12.65 -7.29 -2.90
N GLU A 261 -12.86 -6.27 -2.08
CA GLU A 261 -11.84 -5.75 -1.17
C GLU A 261 -11.72 -6.62 0.10
N TYR A 262 -12.82 -7.26 0.51
CA TYR A 262 -12.96 -8.04 1.73
C TYR A 262 -13.57 -9.44 1.52
N PRO A 263 -12.95 -10.31 0.71
CA PRO A 263 -13.51 -11.63 0.39
C PRO A 263 -13.64 -12.55 1.62
N GLU A 264 -12.82 -12.35 2.65
CA GLU A 264 -12.82 -13.13 3.89
C GLU A 264 -13.80 -12.63 4.94
N MET A 265 -14.29 -11.40 4.84
CA MET A 265 -15.09 -10.76 5.89
C MET A 265 -16.40 -11.50 6.17
N PRO A 266 -17.17 -12.03 5.19
CA PRO A 266 -18.40 -12.80 5.47
C PRO A 266 -18.21 -13.95 6.45
N ALA A 267 -17.07 -14.64 6.41
CA ALA A 267 -16.79 -15.76 7.30
C ALA A 267 -16.74 -15.34 8.77
N MET A 268 -16.36 -14.09 9.05
CA MET A 268 -16.38 -13.52 10.40
C MET A 268 -17.80 -13.32 10.94
N PHE A 269 -18.80 -13.38 10.06
CA PHE A 269 -20.22 -13.27 10.39
C PHE A 269 -20.98 -14.59 10.26
N GLY A 270 -20.27 -15.72 10.10
CA GLY A 270 -20.90 -17.04 9.92
C GLY A 270 -21.47 -17.27 8.51
N LEU A 271 -21.17 -16.38 7.57
CA LEU A 271 -21.63 -16.45 6.18
C LEU A 271 -20.57 -17.14 5.29
N PRO A 272 -20.97 -17.83 4.19
CA PRO A 272 -20.02 -18.39 3.24
C PRO A 272 -19.14 -17.31 2.56
N THR A 273 -17.90 -17.64 2.21
CA THR A 273 -16.97 -16.69 1.55
C THR A 273 -17.25 -16.49 0.06
N ASN A 274 -18.04 -17.38 -0.55
CA ASN A 274 -18.39 -17.37 -1.98
C ASN A 274 -19.78 -16.77 -2.28
N ILE A 275 -20.35 -16.00 -1.36
CA ILE A 275 -21.63 -15.29 -1.56
C ILE A 275 -21.53 -14.16 -2.60
N GLU A 276 -22.63 -13.87 -3.28
CA GLU A 276 -22.79 -12.71 -4.18
C GLU A 276 -23.15 -11.45 -3.41
N ASP A 277 -24.13 -11.56 -2.52
CA ASP A 277 -24.52 -10.58 -1.53
C ASP A 277 -24.93 -11.25 -0.20
N ALA A 278 -24.91 -10.49 0.90
CA ALA A 278 -25.44 -10.93 2.19
C ALA A 278 -25.69 -9.75 3.12
N VAL A 279 -26.44 -10.02 4.18
CA VAL A 279 -26.61 -9.11 5.32
C VAL A 279 -26.15 -9.79 6.61
N ALA A 280 -25.50 -9.03 7.48
CA ALA A 280 -25.27 -9.45 8.85
C ALA A 280 -25.38 -8.25 9.79
N LEU A 281 -25.78 -8.51 11.04
CA LEU A 281 -25.73 -7.53 12.12
C LEU A 281 -24.63 -7.92 13.11
N GLN A 282 -23.85 -6.94 13.56
CA GLN A 282 -22.91 -7.11 14.67
C GLN A 282 -23.18 -6.07 15.75
N ASN A 283 -23.05 -6.48 17.00
CA ASN A 283 -22.93 -5.59 18.13
C ASN A 283 -21.46 -5.54 18.57
N PRO A 284 -20.70 -4.48 18.24
CA PRO A 284 -19.27 -4.39 18.57
C PRO A 284 -18.99 -4.37 20.07
N ALA A 285 -19.93 -3.89 20.89
CA ALA A 285 -19.75 -3.80 22.33
C ALA A 285 -19.84 -5.16 23.04
N THR A 286 -20.63 -6.09 22.50
CA THR A 286 -20.80 -7.44 23.06
C THR A 286 -20.05 -8.51 22.26
N GLY A 287 -19.65 -8.20 21.02
CA GLY A 287 -19.07 -9.16 20.07
C GLY A 287 -20.10 -10.09 19.43
N GLN A 288 -21.41 -9.89 19.69
CA GLN A 288 -22.47 -10.73 19.11
C GLN A 288 -22.62 -10.45 17.61
N VAL A 289 -22.80 -11.53 16.85
CA VAL A 289 -23.01 -11.48 15.41
C VAL A 289 -24.27 -12.24 15.03
N PHE A 290 -25.03 -11.73 14.07
CA PHE A 290 -26.30 -12.27 13.61
C PHE A 290 -26.28 -12.30 12.07
N PRO A 291 -25.95 -13.44 11.43
CA PRO A 291 -26.10 -13.61 9.99
C PRO A 291 -27.58 -13.59 9.59
N PHE A 292 -27.89 -12.95 8.45
CA PHE A 292 -29.22 -13.00 7.85
C PHE A 292 -29.28 -14.09 6.77
N THR A 293 -30.31 -14.93 6.81
CA THR A 293 -30.44 -16.12 5.94
C THR A 293 -31.66 -16.08 5.00
N GLY A 294 -32.45 -15.01 5.02
CA GLY A 294 -33.64 -14.84 4.18
C GLY A 294 -33.35 -14.11 2.86
N GLU A 295 -34.40 -13.90 2.06
CA GLU A 295 -34.33 -13.02 0.88
C GLU A 295 -34.09 -11.57 1.32
N ILE A 296 -33.05 -10.94 0.76
CA ILE A 296 -32.62 -9.59 1.15
C ILE A 296 -33.59 -8.55 0.58
N THR A 297 -34.48 -8.08 1.44
CA THR A 297 -35.37 -6.93 1.17
C THR A 297 -35.34 -5.96 2.35
N ILE A 298 -35.70 -4.68 2.13
CA ILE A 298 -35.70 -3.67 3.20
C ILE A 298 -36.64 -4.08 4.34
N ASP A 299 -37.84 -4.58 4.01
CA ASP A 299 -38.83 -5.02 5.00
C ASP A 299 -38.34 -6.24 5.79
N ALA A 300 -37.67 -7.20 5.12
CA ALA A 300 -37.13 -8.38 5.79
C ALA A 300 -35.95 -8.04 6.73
N VAL A 301 -35.07 -7.12 6.32
CA VAL A 301 -33.98 -6.64 7.17
C VAL A 301 -34.50 -5.81 8.35
N GLU A 302 -35.56 -5.03 8.16
CA GLU A 302 -36.23 -4.34 9.28
C GLU A 302 -36.83 -5.33 10.28
N ALA A 303 -37.54 -6.37 9.80
CA ALA A 303 -38.08 -7.42 10.67
C ALA A 303 -36.96 -8.15 11.43
N PHE A 304 -35.85 -8.49 10.74
CA PHE A 304 -34.67 -9.11 11.35
C PHE A 304 -34.07 -8.27 12.48
N ILE A 305 -33.93 -6.96 12.28
CA ILE A 305 -33.45 -6.03 13.32
C ILE A 305 -34.40 -6.02 14.52
N THR A 306 -35.71 -6.00 14.27
CA THR A 306 -36.71 -6.03 15.35
C THR A 306 -36.65 -7.35 16.12
N ASP A 307 -36.59 -8.50 15.43
CA ASP A 307 -36.52 -9.82 16.07
C ASP A 307 -35.26 -9.99 16.94
N ILE A 308 -34.10 -9.47 16.50
CA ILE A 308 -32.90 -9.42 17.33
C ILE A 308 -33.13 -8.56 18.58
N SER A 309 -33.77 -7.39 18.42
CA SER A 309 -34.02 -6.47 19.54
C SER A 309 -35.02 -7.02 20.58
N GLU A 310 -35.94 -7.89 20.15
CA GLU A 310 -36.90 -8.58 21.01
C GLU A 310 -36.34 -9.87 21.64
N GLY A 311 -35.17 -10.33 21.19
CA GLY A 311 -34.54 -11.57 21.64
C GLY A 311 -35.13 -12.82 21.01
N ASN A 312 -35.78 -12.70 19.86
CA ASN A 312 -36.35 -13.82 19.10
C ASN A 312 -35.27 -14.57 18.28
N ILE A 313 -34.11 -13.95 18.05
CA ILE A 313 -32.98 -14.51 17.31
C ILE A 313 -31.75 -14.56 18.24
N GLU A 314 -31.20 -15.76 18.40
CA GLU A 314 -29.97 -15.98 19.15
C GLU A 314 -28.73 -15.59 18.32
N PRO A 315 -27.64 -15.12 18.96
CA PRO A 315 -26.41 -14.80 18.25
C PRO A 315 -25.75 -16.05 17.68
N TRP A 316 -24.99 -15.86 16.61
CA TRP A 316 -24.19 -16.89 15.96
C TRP A 316 -23.24 -17.58 16.94
N ASP A 317 -23.21 -18.91 16.89
CA ASP A 317 -22.48 -19.78 17.80
C ASP A 317 -21.05 -20.12 17.35
N GLY A 318 -20.65 -19.66 16.16
CA GLY A 318 -19.33 -19.88 15.58
C GLY A 318 -19.25 -20.98 14.51
N GLU A 319 -20.35 -21.68 14.20
CA GLU A 319 -20.38 -22.68 13.11
C GLU A 319 -20.79 -22.06 11.77
N THR A 320 -20.03 -22.30 10.70
CA THR A 320 -20.35 -21.76 9.37
C THR A 320 -21.72 -22.25 8.89
N ILE A 321 -22.60 -21.32 8.47
CA ILE A 321 -23.90 -21.68 7.89
C ILE A 321 -23.63 -22.25 6.49
N LEU A 322 -23.78 -23.56 6.33
CA LEU A 322 -23.68 -24.23 5.04
C LEU A 322 -24.99 -24.04 4.26
N GLU A 323 -24.89 -23.57 3.01
CA GLU A 323 -26.03 -23.55 2.09
C GLU A 323 -26.57 -24.97 1.91
N VAL A 324 -27.85 -25.18 2.25
CA VAL A 324 -28.59 -26.39 1.90
C VAL A 324 -28.93 -26.27 0.42
N VAL A 325 -28.13 -26.89 -0.44
CA VAL A 325 -28.54 -27.14 -1.83
C VAL A 325 -29.58 -28.25 -1.79
N GLU A 326 -30.87 -27.89 -1.86
CA GLU A 326 -31.93 -28.84 -2.14
C GLU A 326 -31.74 -29.36 -3.57
N VAL A 327 -31.28 -30.61 -3.69
CA VAL A 327 -31.30 -31.34 -4.96
C VAL A 327 -32.65 -32.04 -5.04
N ASP A 328 -33.53 -31.53 -5.89
CA ASP A 328 -34.77 -32.20 -6.28
C ASP A 328 -34.46 -33.58 -6.88
N ALA A 329 -34.82 -34.62 -6.14
CA ALA A 329 -34.66 -36.00 -6.57
C ALA A 329 -35.98 -36.53 -7.17
N ASP A 330 -36.25 -36.15 -8.42
CA ASP A 330 -37.18 -36.85 -9.30
C ASP A 330 -36.43 -37.25 -10.58
N ASP A 331 -35.80 -38.42 -10.57
CA ASP A 331 -35.79 -39.27 -11.77
C ASP A 331 -35.47 -40.74 -11.44
N GLU A 332 -36.27 -41.63 -12.00
CA GLU A 332 -36.47 -43.02 -11.63
C GLU A 332 -35.37 -44.01 -12.07
N ALA A 333 -35.08 -44.95 -11.16
CA ALA A 333 -34.96 -46.41 -11.33
C ALA A 333 -34.05 -47.05 -12.40
N ALA A 334 -33.10 -47.87 -11.93
CA ALA A 334 -33.07 -49.33 -12.17
C ALA A 334 -32.06 -50.06 -11.24
N PRO A 335 -32.26 -51.36 -10.89
CA PRO A 335 -31.72 -51.94 -9.64
C PRO A 335 -30.76 -53.15 -9.81
N THR A 336 -30.32 -53.66 -8.64
CA THR A 336 -29.81 -55.03 -8.32
C THR A 336 -28.28 -55.23 -8.44
N GLN A 337 -27.53 -55.98 -7.60
CA GLN A 337 -27.72 -57.02 -6.56
C GLN A 337 -26.59 -56.87 -5.50
N ALA A 338 -26.87 -56.86 -4.19
CA ALA A 338 -26.86 -57.99 -3.23
C ALA A 338 -25.48 -58.60 -2.90
N GLU A 339 -25.07 -58.52 -1.63
CA GLU A 339 -24.65 -59.61 -0.70
C GLU A 339 -23.76 -59.06 0.44
N GLU A 340 -24.28 -59.05 1.68
CA GLU A 340 -23.83 -59.87 2.84
C GLU A 340 -22.76 -59.17 3.70
N GLN A 341 -22.75 -59.09 5.04
CA GLN A 341 -23.48 -59.62 6.20
C GLN A 341 -23.22 -58.59 7.34
N LYS A 342 -24.22 -58.02 8.02
CA LYS A 342 -24.94 -58.50 9.22
C LYS A 342 -24.15 -58.52 10.55
N GLU A 343 -24.66 -57.69 11.49
CA GLU A 343 -24.80 -57.90 12.95
C GLU A 343 -23.51 -57.98 13.79
N THR A 344 -23.36 -57.42 15.00
CA THR A 344 -24.19 -56.78 16.06
C THR A 344 -23.16 -56.16 17.04
N ARG A 345 -23.38 -55.13 17.88
CA ARG A 345 -24.28 -55.04 19.04
C ARG A 345 -23.99 -53.68 19.72
N GLU A 346 -24.93 -52.75 19.78
CA GLU A 346 -25.65 -52.31 21.00
C GLU A 346 -24.85 -52.29 22.33
N GLY A 347 -24.89 -51.14 23.04
CA GLY A 347 -24.77 -51.13 24.50
C GLY A 347 -24.22 -49.87 25.19
N ALA A 348 -25.06 -48.83 25.29
CA ALA A 348 -25.29 -47.97 26.47
C ALA A 348 -24.12 -47.46 27.36
N SER A 349 -23.91 -46.14 27.33
CA SER A 349 -24.25 -45.14 28.36
C SER A 349 -23.80 -45.32 29.85
N LYS A 350 -23.22 -44.22 30.36
CA LYS A 350 -23.05 -43.73 31.78
C LYS A 350 -21.70 -43.96 32.45
N ASP A 351 -20.91 -42.88 32.65
CA ASP A 351 -20.82 -42.17 33.94
C ASP A 351 -19.90 -40.93 33.90
N ASN A 352 -20.23 -39.99 34.78
CA ASN A 352 -19.80 -38.59 35.01
C ASN A 352 -18.27 -38.32 35.07
N VAL A 353 -17.79 -37.17 34.57
CA VAL A 353 -17.66 -35.86 35.26
C VAL A 353 -16.94 -35.95 36.61
N GLU A 354 -15.61 -35.72 36.59
CA GLU A 354 -14.80 -35.02 37.60
C GLU A 354 -13.32 -35.24 37.23
N ASP A 355 -12.66 -34.27 36.58
CA ASP A 355 -11.34 -33.76 37.02
C ASP A 355 -10.86 -32.64 36.07
N ALA A 356 -11.40 -31.44 36.26
CA ALA A 356 -10.90 -30.22 35.64
C ALA A 356 -10.88 -29.12 36.70
N LYS A 357 -10.04 -29.28 37.74
CA LYS A 357 -9.74 -28.23 38.73
C LYS A 357 -8.57 -28.56 39.66
N GLU A 358 -7.38 -28.87 39.14
CA GLU A 358 -6.15 -28.69 39.91
C GLU A 358 -4.88 -28.71 39.03
N LYS A 359 -4.43 -27.52 38.59
CA LYS A 359 -3.00 -27.09 38.55
C LYS A 359 -2.81 -25.85 37.68
N ALA A 360 -3.44 -24.76 38.11
CA ALA A 360 -2.87 -23.43 37.95
C ALA A 360 -2.30 -23.02 39.32
N ALA A 361 -0.99 -23.18 39.54
CA ALA A 361 -0.19 -22.49 40.55
C ALA A 361 1.25 -22.99 40.50
N LEU A 362 2.16 -22.24 39.87
CA LEU A 362 3.46 -21.84 40.47
C LEU A 362 4.25 -20.93 39.51
N LEU A 363 4.01 -19.63 39.61
CA LEU A 363 5.03 -18.61 39.40
C LEU A 363 5.10 -17.82 40.72
N ALA A 364 6.18 -18.02 41.47
CA ALA A 364 6.78 -17.05 42.40
C ALA A 364 7.81 -17.74 43.31
N LYS A 365 9.10 -17.43 43.12
CA LYS A 365 10.02 -17.03 44.21
C LYS A 365 11.41 -16.67 43.66
N LEU A 366 11.66 -15.36 43.68
CA LEU A 366 12.84 -14.66 44.22
C LEU A 366 14.23 -14.79 43.55
N ASN A 367 14.72 -13.61 43.12
CA ASN A 367 16.09 -13.16 42.84
C ASN A 367 16.83 -12.79 44.18
N PRO A 368 18.02 -12.14 44.27
CA PRO A 368 19.29 -12.11 43.49
C PRO A 368 20.56 -12.34 44.39
N GLN A 369 21.79 -12.39 43.82
CA GLN A 369 22.90 -11.43 44.08
C GLN A 369 24.33 -11.87 43.67
N SER A 370 25.08 -10.87 43.17
CA SER A 370 26.52 -10.56 43.33
C SER A 370 27.65 -11.16 42.45
N PHE A 371 28.13 -10.31 41.53
CA PHE A 371 29.45 -9.63 41.48
C PHE A 371 30.82 -10.37 41.26
N PHE A 372 31.56 -9.77 40.29
CA PHE A 372 33.00 -9.46 40.17
C PHE A 372 34.06 -10.45 39.61
N ALA A 373 34.72 -9.92 38.55
CA ALA A 373 36.17 -9.88 38.25
C ALA A 373 36.96 -11.07 37.66
N CYS A 374 37.43 -10.85 36.42
CA CYS A 374 38.84 -10.77 35.99
C CYS A 374 39.87 -11.76 36.57
N THR A 375 40.51 -12.58 35.72
CA THR A 375 41.89 -12.36 35.19
C THR A 375 42.39 -13.54 34.36
N ALA A 376 43.26 -13.23 33.41
CA ALA A 376 43.96 -14.13 32.50
C ALA A 376 44.95 -15.08 33.19
N VAL A 377 45.38 -16.13 32.48
CA VAL A 377 46.77 -16.55 32.21
C VAL A 377 46.81 -18.03 31.75
N ASP A 378 47.44 -18.28 30.59
CA ASP A 378 48.50 -19.29 30.32
C ASP A 378 48.45 -20.07 28.98
N ARG A 379 49.42 -19.68 28.13
CA ARG A 379 50.43 -20.47 27.39
C ARG A 379 50.13 -21.89 26.86
N TYR A 380 50.01 -21.92 25.53
CA TYR A 380 50.70 -22.73 24.50
C TYR A 380 51.61 -23.95 24.83
N ARG A 381 51.31 -25.03 24.07
CA ARG A 381 52.13 -26.17 23.51
C ARG A 381 52.53 -27.36 24.41
N PRO A 382 52.43 -28.62 23.90
CA PRO A 382 53.43 -29.26 22.99
C PRO A 382 52.82 -30.14 21.86
N SER A 383 53.42 -30.25 20.66
CA SER A 383 54.46 -31.18 20.13
C SER A 383 54.01 -32.59 19.70
N VAL A 384 54.49 -32.98 18.52
CA VAL A 384 54.15 -34.14 17.66
C VAL A 384 55.14 -35.29 17.85
N ALA A 385 54.68 -36.53 17.58
CA ALA A 385 55.37 -37.76 17.14
C ALA A 385 54.91 -38.97 18.00
N THR A 386 54.62 -40.19 17.55
CA THR A 386 54.84 -40.94 16.30
C THR A 386 54.11 -42.28 16.45
N MET A 387 53.47 -42.83 15.41
CA MET A 387 53.38 -44.29 15.21
C MET A 387 52.97 -44.67 13.78
N LYS A 388 53.60 -45.74 13.28
CA LYS A 388 53.47 -46.47 12.00
C LYS A 388 53.47 -47.98 12.36
N PRO A 389 53.18 -48.93 11.45
CA PRO A 389 51.95 -49.21 10.70
C PRO A 389 51.53 -50.71 10.83
N ILE A 390 50.40 -51.14 10.25
CA ILE A 390 50.20 -52.38 9.43
C ILE A 390 48.71 -52.80 9.38
N LEU A 391 48.21 -52.71 8.14
CA LEU A 391 47.15 -53.44 7.42
C LEU A 391 45.89 -53.96 8.14
N VAL A 392 44.75 -53.37 7.73
CA VAL A 392 43.63 -54.15 7.18
C VAL A 392 43.21 -53.50 5.86
N ALA A 393 43.40 -54.25 4.77
CA ALA A 393 42.85 -53.96 3.46
C ALA A 393 41.35 -54.25 3.48
N SER A 394 40.52 -53.24 3.22
CA SER A 394 39.18 -53.30 2.57
C SER A 394 38.44 -51.99 2.85
N LEU A 395 38.67 -50.96 2.04
CA LEU A 395 37.69 -49.91 1.69
C LEU A 395 38.33 -48.93 0.69
N VAL A 396 38.53 -49.39 -0.55
CA VAL A 396 38.78 -48.50 -1.70
C VAL A 396 37.60 -48.69 -2.65
N ALA A 397 36.46 -48.07 -2.30
CA ALA A 397 35.33 -47.86 -3.20
C ALA A 397 34.32 -46.82 -2.67
N SER A 398 34.69 -45.91 -1.76
CA SER A 398 33.73 -44.93 -1.20
C SER A 398 34.34 -43.59 -0.75
N LEU A 399 35.43 -43.13 -1.39
CA LEU A 399 35.88 -41.74 -1.31
C LEU A 399 35.81 -41.07 -2.69
N ALA A 400 34.61 -41.09 -3.25
CA ALA A 400 34.18 -40.22 -4.33
C ALA A 400 32.64 -40.05 -4.28
N ALA A 401 32.06 -39.98 -3.09
CA ALA A 401 30.82 -39.22 -2.93
C ALA A 401 31.26 -37.79 -2.64
N GLY A 402 31.73 -37.11 -3.69
CA GLY A 402 31.68 -35.66 -3.67
C GLY A 402 30.26 -35.30 -3.29
N LEU A 403 30.10 -34.35 -2.37
CA LEU A 403 28.85 -33.62 -2.25
C LEU A 403 28.61 -32.98 -3.62
N SER A 404 27.97 -33.70 -4.53
CA SER A 404 27.22 -33.06 -5.58
C SER A 404 26.10 -32.37 -4.81
N VAL A 405 26.33 -31.11 -4.44
CA VAL A 405 25.23 -30.16 -4.44
C VAL A 405 24.65 -30.34 -5.83
N GLN A 406 23.52 -31.04 -5.90
CA GLN A 406 22.76 -31.11 -7.13
C GLN A 406 22.47 -29.64 -7.41
N LYS A 407 23.23 -29.03 -8.35
CA LYS A 407 22.91 -27.70 -8.86
C LYS A 407 21.48 -27.88 -9.36
N ARG A 408 20.49 -27.42 -8.57
CA ARG A 408 19.14 -27.26 -9.10
C ARG A 408 19.35 -26.39 -10.34
N GLY A 409 18.84 -26.86 -11.49
CA GLY A 409 18.95 -26.09 -12.72
C GLY A 409 18.40 -24.68 -12.46
N ALA A 410 19.03 -23.68 -13.05
CA ALA A 410 18.48 -22.33 -13.03
C ALA A 410 17.02 -22.38 -13.51
N ILE A 411 16.15 -21.63 -12.85
CA ILE A 411 14.75 -21.50 -13.26
C ILE A 411 14.75 -20.79 -14.61
N SER A 412 14.14 -21.44 -15.61
CA SER A 412 13.95 -20.84 -16.93
C SER A 412 12.66 -20.05 -16.96
N TYR A 413 12.73 -18.85 -17.53
CA TYR A 413 11.59 -17.99 -17.84
C TYR A 413 11.31 -17.93 -19.35
N GLU A 414 11.86 -18.89 -20.13
CA GLU A 414 11.61 -18.98 -21.57
C GLU A 414 10.11 -19.04 -21.85
N GLY A 415 9.63 -18.15 -22.72
CA GLY A 415 8.23 -18.00 -23.07
C GLY A 415 7.30 -17.44 -21.98
N TYR A 416 7.79 -17.15 -20.77
CA TYR A 416 6.97 -16.44 -19.78
C TYR A 416 6.68 -15.02 -20.26
N GLN A 417 5.48 -14.55 -19.99
CA GLN A 417 5.08 -13.17 -20.28
C GLN A 417 4.90 -12.37 -19.01
N VAL A 418 5.18 -11.08 -19.12
CA VAL A 418 4.82 -10.11 -18.09
C VAL A 418 3.79 -9.16 -18.68
N LEU A 419 2.64 -9.08 -18.05
CA LEU A 419 1.48 -8.34 -18.54
C LEU A 419 1.12 -7.24 -17.55
N ARG A 420 0.94 -6.03 -18.05
CA ARG A 420 0.29 -4.95 -17.30
C ARG A 420 -1.20 -4.99 -17.58
N VAL A 421 -1.96 -5.51 -16.62
CA VAL A 421 -3.42 -5.59 -16.67
C VAL A 421 -4.01 -4.33 -16.08
N LYS A 422 -4.77 -3.58 -16.87
CA LYS A 422 -5.43 -2.36 -16.39
C LYS A 422 -6.51 -2.74 -15.38
N THR A 423 -6.47 -2.11 -14.22
CA THR A 423 -7.50 -2.28 -13.18
C THR A 423 -8.58 -1.21 -13.30
N LEU A 424 -8.22 0.05 -13.61
CA LEU A 424 -9.14 1.18 -13.70
C LEU A 424 -10.09 1.29 -12.48
N SER A 425 -9.52 1.18 -11.28
CA SER A 425 -10.22 1.10 -9.99
C SER A 425 -11.17 -0.11 -9.83
N LYS A 426 -11.04 -1.13 -10.70
CA LYS A 426 -11.77 -2.41 -10.67
C LYS A 426 -10.82 -3.59 -10.46
N LEU A 427 -9.79 -3.43 -9.61
CA LEU A 427 -8.83 -4.49 -9.29
C LEU A 427 -9.54 -5.80 -8.92
N ALA A 428 -10.56 -5.66 -8.09
CA ALA A 428 -11.60 -6.63 -7.79
C ALA A 428 -11.96 -7.59 -8.95
N SER A 429 -12.46 -7.02 -10.05
CA SER A 429 -12.90 -7.77 -11.23
C SER A 429 -11.73 -8.42 -11.96
N VAL A 430 -10.58 -7.74 -12.02
CA VAL A 430 -9.36 -8.28 -12.60
C VAL A 430 -8.87 -9.49 -11.81
N GLN A 431 -8.82 -9.40 -10.48
CA GLN A 431 -8.42 -10.48 -9.59
C GLN A 431 -9.38 -11.66 -9.65
N GLN A 432 -10.69 -11.42 -9.74
CA GLN A 432 -11.67 -12.49 -9.95
C GLN A 432 -11.41 -13.27 -11.24
N LYS A 433 -11.17 -12.56 -12.35
CA LYS A 433 -10.83 -13.17 -13.65
C LYS A 433 -9.51 -13.95 -13.59
N LEU A 434 -8.54 -13.48 -12.82
CA LEU A 434 -7.24 -14.13 -12.64
C LEU A 434 -7.24 -15.21 -11.55
N SER A 435 -8.31 -15.37 -10.76
CA SER A 435 -8.32 -16.20 -9.54
C SER A 435 -7.97 -17.68 -9.77
N THR A 436 -8.28 -18.21 -10.96
CA THR A 436 -7.99 -19.60 -11.35
C THR A 436 -6.70 -19.73 -12.17
N ILE A 437 -6.05 -18.62 -12.50
CA ILE A 437 -4.86 -18.58 -13.34
C ILE A 437 -3.65 -18.35 -12.44
N PRO A 438 -2.71 -19.32 -12.35
CA PRO A 438 -1.48 -19.13 -11.61
C PRO A 438 -0.68 -17.94 -12.15
N HIS A 439 -0.40 -16.95 -11.31
CA HIS A 439 0.40 -15.78 -11.66
C HIS A 439 1.16 -15.25 -10.44
N GLU A 440 2.26 -14.53 -10.68
CA GLU A 440 2.93 -13.73 -9.65
C GLU A 440 2.69 -12.24 -9.95
N GLN A 441 2.25 -11.47 -8.95
CA GLN A 441 2.06 -10.03 -9.07
C GLN A 441 3.35 -9.29 -8.66
N TRP A 442 3.79 -8.32 -9.47
CA TRP A 442 5.04 -7.57 -9.27
C TRP A 442 4.87 -6.25 -8.53
N ASN A 443 3.77 -5.52 -8.80
CA ASN A 443 3.46 -4.23 -8.19
C ASN A 443 2.20 -4.31 -7.31
N HIS A 444 1.82 -3.22 -6.65
CA HIS A 444 0.60 -3.13 -5.84
C HIS A 444 -0.21 -1.86 -6.16
N ASP A 445 -0.08 -1.33 -7.38
CA ASP A 445 -0.89 -0.19 -7.84
C ASP A 445 -2.32 -0.68 -8.10
N ILE A 446 -3.18 -0.58 -7.09
CA ILE A 446 -4.54 -1.13 -7.17
C ILE A 446 -5.45 -0.26 -8.05
N ASP A 447 -5.16 1.02 -8.18
CA ASP A 447 -6.04 2.00 -8.79
C ASP A 447 -5.94 2.03 -10.31
N THR A 448 -4.76 1.77 -10.87
CA THR A 448 -4.55 1.89 -12.32
C THR A 448 -4.25 0.57 -13.01
N HIS A 449 -3.35 -0.26 -12.47
CA HIS A 449 -2.91 -1.50 -13.10
C HIS A 449 -2.15 -2.46 -12.18
N ILE A 450 -2.25 -3.76 -12.46
CA ILE A 450 -1.33 -4.75 -11.89
C ILE A 450 -0.40 -5.32 -12.96
N ASP A 451 0.83 -5.57 -12.59
CA ASP A 451 1.83 -6.27 -13.40
C ASP A 451 1.89 -7.72 -12.94
N ILE A 452 1.60 -8.67 -13.85
CA ILE A 452 1.57 -10.10 -13.56
C ILE A 452 2.53 -10.88 -14.45
N VAL A 453 3.20 -11.87 -13.86
CA VAL A 453 4.00 -12.88 -14.57
C VAL A 453 3.14 -14.10 -14.83
N VAL A 454 3.11 -14.53 -16.09
CA VAL A 454 2.26 -15.61 -16.59
C VAL A 454 3.14 -16.62 -17.30
N SER A 455 2.97 -17.90 -16.98
CA SER A 455 3.70 -18.98 -17.65
C SER A 455 3.17 -19.21 -19.07
N PRO A 456 3.99 -19.75 -19.99
CA PRO A 456 3.63 -19.92 -21.40
C PRO A 456 2.32 -20.69 -21.61
N ASP A 457 2.05 -21.69 -20.78
CA ASP A 457 0.84 -22.53 -20.82
C ASP A 457 -0.42 -21.81 -20.33
N GLN A 458 -0.29 -20.70 -19.62
CA GLN A 458 -1.40 -19.91 -19.07
C GLN A 458 -1.74 -18.67 -19.89
N VAL A 459 -0.92 -18.28 -20.88
CA VAL A 459 -1.14 -17.08 -21.71
C VAL A 459 -2.52 -17.13 -22.40
N ALA A 460 -2.88 -18.28 -23.00
CA ALA A 460 -4.19 -18.45 -23.64
C ALA A 460 -5.36 -18.36 -22.64
N ASN A 461 -5.14 -18.79 -21.38
CA ASN A 461 -6.16 -18.68 -20.33
C ASN A 461 -6.38 -17.22 -19.90
N VAL A 462 -5.32 -16.41 -19.86
CA VAL A 462 -5.41 -14.96 -19.60
C VAL A 462 -6.10 -14.25 -20.77
N GLU A 463 -5.74 -14.57 -22.01
CA GLU A 463 -6.42 -14.04 -23.21
C GLU A 463 -7.92 -14.34 -23.20
N ALA A 464 -8.30 -15.55 -22.79
CA ALA A 464 -9.71 -15.95 -22.69
C ALA A 464 -10.52 -15.15 -21.65
N GLN A 465 -9.86 -14.52 -20.66
CA GLN A 465 -10.54 -13.68 -19.68
C GLN A 465 -10.99 -12.31 -20.25
N GLY A 466 -10.54 -11.95 -21.45
CA GLY A 466 -10.83 -10.65 -22.07
C GLY A 466 -10.40 -9.49 -21.16
N LEU A 467 -9.22 -9.62 -20.53
CA LEU A 467 -8.61 -8.56 -19.74
C LEU A 467 -8.00 -7.50 -20.66
N ASP A 468 -8.13 -6.22 -20.31
CA ASP A 468 -7.38 -5.15 -20.97
C ASP A 468 -5.95 -5.15 -20.39
N TYR A 469 -4.98 -5.57 -21.20
CA TYR A 469 -3.59 -5.61 -20.79
C TYR A 469 -2.66 -5.20 -21.92
N ARG A 470 -1.46 -4.72 -21.56
CA ARG A 470 -0.32 -4.59 -22.47
C ARG A 470 0.78 -5.57 -22.07
N VAL A 471 1.49 -6.09 -23.06
CA VAL A 471 2.64 -6.97 -22.83
C VAL A 471 3.87 -6.10 -22.53
N LEU A 472 4.46 -6.30 -21.36
CA LEU A 472 5.71 -5.66 -20.94
C LEU A 472 6.90 -6.48 -21.43
N HIS A 473 6.89 -7.78 -21.13
CA HIS A 473 7.87 -8.74 -21.61
C HIS A 473 7.13 -9.83 -22.38
N LYS A 474 7.41 -9.91 -23.69
CA LYS A 474 6.84 -10.96 -24.56
C LYS A 474 7.53 -12.31 -24.33
N ASP A 475 8.82 -12.26 -24.02
CA ASP A 475 9.58 -13.39 -23.51
C ASP A 475 10.49 -12.85 -22.40
N LEU A 476 10.16 -13.23 -21.16
CA LEU A 476 10.89 -12.82 -19.99
C LEU A 476 12.29 -13.47 -19.95
N GLY A 477 12.44 -14.70 -20.45
CA GLY A 477 13.73 -15.38 -20.58
C GLY A 477 14.68 -14.67 -21.53
N GLU A 478 14.19 -14.19 -22.68
CA GLU A 478 14.97 -13.35 -23.60
C GLU A 478 15.35 -12.02 -22.94
N SER A 479 14.42 -11.40 -22.22
CA SER A 479 14.66 -10.13 -21.50
C SER A 479 15.76 -10.29 -20.43
N ILE A 480 15.69 -11.35 -19.62
CA ILE A 480 16.71 -11.69 -18.61
C ILE A 480 18.06 -11.99 -19.27
N THR A 481 18.05 -12.72 -20.40
CA THR A 481 19.27 -13.02 -21.16
C THR A 481 19.94 -11.75 -21.66
N ALA A 482 19.17 -10.78 -22.17
CA ALA A 482 19.67 -9.49 -22.63
C ALA A 482 20.21 -8.64 -21.48
N GLU A 483 19.50 -8.60 -20.34
CA GLU A 483 19.92 -7.89 -19.12
C GLU A 483 21.26 -8.42 -18.58
N SER A 484 21.45 -9.74 -18.60
CA SER A 484 22.62 -10.43 -18.04
C SER A 484 23.87 -10.35 -18.91
N GLN A 485 23.81 -9.68 -20.07
CA GLN A 485 24.98 -9.53 -20.94
C GLN A 485 25.98 -8.55 -20.36
N LEU A 486 27.16 -9.04 -19.99
CA LEU A 486 28.29 -8.20 -19.59
C LEU A 486 28.78 -7.39 -20.79
N ARG A 487 28.79 -6.06 -20.63
CA ARG A 487 29.28 -5.12 -21.65
C ARG A 487 30.68 -4.66 -21.27
N GLY A 488 31.67 -5.21 -21.97
CA GLY A 488 33.08 -4.90 -21.73
C GLY A 488 33.65 -5.61 -20.50
N THR A 489 34.95 -5.42 -20.27
CA THR A 489 35.64 -5.95 -19.09
C THR A 489 35.87 -4.79 -18.14
N TYR A 490 35.20 -4.78 -16.99
CA TYR A 490 35.49 -3.84 -15.91
C TYR A 490 36.99 -3.89 -15.60
N LYS A 491 37.69 -2.77 -15.79
CA LYS A 491 39.04 -2.60 -15.24
C LYS A 491 38.88 -2.28 -13.78
N ARG A 492 39.75 -2.81 -12.91
CA ARG A 492 39.68 -2.61 -11.45
C ARG A 492 39.93 -1.17 -10.96
N ASP A 493 39.82 -0.19 -11.84
CA ASP A 493 39.84 1.22 -11.51
C ASP A 493 38.43 1.66 -11.12
N VAL A 494 38.29 2.40 -10.03
CA VAL A 494 36.98 2.84 -9.52
C VAL A 494 36.40 4.00 -10.33
N ASP A 495 37.25 4.75 -11.04
CA ASP A 495 36.82 5.86 -11.89
C ASP A 495 36.40 5.40 -13.30
N ASP A 496 36.52 4.10 -13.60
CA ASP A 496 36.03 3.51 -14.84
C ASP A 496 34.50 3.35 -14.79
N LEU A 497 33.81 4.34 -15.37
CA LEU A 497 32.34 4.36 -15.41
C LEU A 497 31.72 3.20 -16.19
N SER A 498 32.49 2.39 -16.91
CA SER A 498 31.98 1.16 -17.54
C SER A 498 31.48 0.12 -16.52
N TRP A 499 31.86 0.25 -15.25
CA TRP A 499 31.20 -0.48 -14.16
C TRP A 499 29.68 -0.31 -14.19
N TYR A 500 29.17 0.86 -14.58
CA TYR A 500 27.74 1.18 -14.60
C TYR A 500 27.05 0.90 -15.95
N ASP A 501 27.73 0.24 -16.89
CA ASP A 501 27.17 -0.13 -18.21
C ASP A 501 26.56 -1.56 -18.22
N SER A 502 26.67 -2.30 -17.11
CA SER A 502 26.10 -3.65 -16.93
C SER A 502 25.88 -4.03 -15.46
N TYR A 503 25.09 -5.06 -15.23
CA TYR A 503 24.98 -5.74 -13.93
C TYR A 503 26.13 -6.74 -13.76
N HIS A 504 26.58 -6.95 -12.52
CA HIS A 504 27.76 -7.77 -12.23
C HIS A 504 27.47 -8.87 -11.22
N PRO A 505 28.20 -10.01 -11.28
CA PRO A 505 28.15 -11.03 -10.26
C PRO A 505 28.40 -10.48 -8.85
N TYR A 506 27.77 -11.08 -7.83
CA TYR A 506 27.93 -10.71 -6.42
C TYR A 506 29.40 -10.57 -5.99
N ALA A 507 30.27 -11.49 -6.44
CA ALA A 507 31.69 -11.44 -6.13
C ALA A 507 32.37 -10.15 -6.62
N ASP A 508 31.93 -9.61 -7.75
CA ASP A 508 32.48 -8.39 -8.32
C ASP A 508 32.01 -7.15 -7.55
N HIS A 509 30.77 -7.13 -7.04
CA HIS A 509 30.29 -6.08 -6.13
C HIS A 509 31.10 -6.04 -4.84
N ILE A 510 31.38 -7.20 -4.23
CA ILE A 510 32.24 -7.27 -3.04
C ILE A 510 33.65 -6.79 -3.33
N GLN A 511 34.19 -7.10 -4.52
CA GLN A 511 35.48 -6.57 -4.93
C GLN A 511 35.42 -5.07 -5.21
N TYR A 512 34.34 -4.55 -5.79
CA TYR A 512 34.17 -3.14 -6.09
C TYR A 512 34.15 -2.28 -4.82
N ILE A 513 33.46 -2.70 -3.76
CA ILE A 513 33.49 -2.02 -2.44
C ILE A 513 34.92 -1.98 -1.88
N LYS A 514 35.70 -3.06 -2.03
CA LYS A 514 37.11 -3.08 -1.62
C LYS A 514 37.94 -2.09 -2.44
N ASN A 515 37.74 -2.05 -3.76
CA ASN A 515 38.42 -1.10 -4.63
C ASN A 515 38.08 0.35 -4.25
N LEU A 516 36.82 0.64 -3.92
CA LEU A 516 36.39 1.97 -3.44
C LEU A 516 37.14 2.36 -2.17
N HIS A 517 37.22 1.46 -1.18
CA HIS A 517 38.03 1.67 0.02
C HIS A 517 39.53 1.87 -0.28
N GLU A 518 40.12 1.02 -1.13
CA GLU A 518 41.52 1.13 -1.55
C GLU A 518 41.81 2.45 -2.27
N SER A 519 40.82 3.02 -2.94
CA SER A 519 40.93 4.33 -3.59
C SER A 519 40.84 5.51 -2.61
N PHE A 520 40.35 5.29 -1.38
CA PHE A 520 40.09 6.32 -0.38
C PHE A 520 40.42 5.86 1.06
N PRO A 521 41.64 5.34 1.31
CA PRO A 521 41.93 4.54 2.50
C PRO A 521 42.03 5.34 3.81
N ASP A 522 42.37 6.62 3.75
CA ASP A 522 42.51 7.47 4.94
C ASP A 522 41.16 7.98 5.48
N ASN A 523 40.12 7.85 4.67
CA ASN A 523 38.80 8.44 4.86
C ASN A 523 37.66 7.41 4.71
N SER A 524 38.01 6.12 4.74
CA SER A 524 37.05 5.04 4.69
C SER A 524 37.48 3.80 5.45
N GLU A 525 36.52 2.99 5.88
CA GLU A 525 36.76 1.64 6.38
C GLU A 525 35.71 0.66 5.87
N LEU A 526 36.11 -0.61 5.74
CA LEU A 526 35.18 -1.71 5.47
C LEU A 526 34.47 -2.11 6.76
N ILE A 527 33.13 -2.09 6.74
CA ILE A 527 32.26 -2.39 7.89
C ILE A 527 31.41 -3.64 7.62
N THR A 528 30.87 -4.23 8.68
CA THR A 528 29.95 -5.38 8.55
C THR A 528 28.76 -5.25 9.49
N ALA A 529 27.59 -5.69 9.01
CA ALA A 529 26.39 -5.89 9.81
C ALA A 529 26.24 -7.37 10.24
N GLY A 530 27.28 -8.20 10.09
CA GLY A 530 27.25 -9.63 10.41
C GLY A 530 27.28 -10.52 9.17
N HIS A 531 26.67 -11.70 9.28
CA HIS A 531 26.65 -12.71 8.23
C HIS A 531 25.21 -13.12 7.93
N SER A 532 24.94 -13.47 6.68
CA SER A 532 23.68 -14.07 6.24
C SER A 532 23.55 -15.53 6.66
N TYR A 533 22.38 -16.14 6.40
CA TYR A 533 22.11 -17.54 6.73
C TYR A 533 23.12 -18.53 6.11
N GLU A 534 23.47 -18.35 4.84
CA GLU A 534 24.47 -19.14 4.12
C GLU A 534 25.90 -18.63 4.36
N ASN A 535 26.10 -17.81 5.40
CA ASN A 535 27.38 -17.35 5.92
C ASN A 535 28.18 -16.46 4.95
N ARG A 536 27.50 -15.61 4.18
CA ARG A 536 28.12 -14.50 3.44
C ARG A 536 28.17 -13.25 4.32
N THR A 537 29.27 -12.52 4.29
CA THR A 537 29.39 -11.26 5.04
C THR A 537 28.43 -10.22 4.46
N ILE A 538 27.63 -9.58 5.31
CA ILE A 538 26.88 -8.38 4.97
C ILE A 538 27.87 -7.21 5.06
N GLN A 539 28.51 -6.94 3.93
CA GLN A 539 29.64 -6.02 3.78
C GLN A 539 29.14 -4.62 3.42
N GLY A 540 29.67 -3.61 4.10
CA GLY A 540 29.48 -2.20 3.76
C GLY A 540 30.79 -1.42 3.78
N ILE A 541 30.68 -0.12 3.53
CA ILE A 541 31.76 0.87 3.63
C ILE A 541 31.27 2.06 4.47
N HIS A 542 32.13 2.54 5.36
CA HIS A 542 31.91 3.75 6.15
C HIS A 542 32.87 4.83 5.64
N LEU A 543 32.35 6.01 5.30
CA LEU A 543 33.10 7.14 4.75
C LEU A 543 33.01 8.37 5.67
N TRP A 544 34.12 9.09 5.83
CA TRP A 544 34.20 10.35 6.58
C TRP A 544 35.14 11.36 5.92
N GLY A 545 34.96 12.65 6.19
CA GLY A 545 35.80 13.74 5.68
C GLY A 545 37.01 14.08 6.56
N ASP A 546 37.58 15.27 6.38
CA ASP A 546 38.88 15.68 6.95
C ASP A 546 38.94 15.63 8.49
N GLY A 547 37.79 15.81 9.14
CA GLY A 547 37.66 15.80 10.60
C GLY A 547 37.71 14.41 11.24
N GLY A 548 37.80 13.33 10.45
CA GLY A 548 37.65 11.97 10.94
C GLY A 548 36.17 11.56 11.14
N PRO A 549 35.93 10.33 11.60
CA PRO A 549 34.57 9.83 11.89
C PRO A 549 34.03 10.38 13.22
N GLY A 550 32.73 10.23 13.43
CA GLY A 550 31.97 10.69 14.60
C GLY A 550 30.90 11.75 14.31
N LYS A 551 30.58 12.00 13.03
CA LYS A 551 29.53 12.96 12.63
C LYS A 551 28.17 12.25 12.52
N PRO A 552 27.04 12.99 12.55
CA PRO A 552 25.73 12.38 12.34
C PRO A 552 25.71 11.52 11.08
N ALA A 553 25.11 10.34 11.17
CA ALA A 553 25.25 9.31 10.15
C ALA A 553 24.17 9.42 9.06
N VAL A 554 24.57 9.19 7.81
CA VAL A 554 23.68 8.82 6.71
C VAL A 554 23.82 7.31 6.48
N LEU A 555 22.72 6.57 6.51
CA LEU A 555 22.70 5.12 6.35
C LEU A 555 21.94 4.72 5.08
N TYR A 556 22.59 3.96 4.20
CA TYR A 556 21.98 3.43 2.97
C TYR A 556 21.98 1.91 2.95
N HIS A 557 20.83 1.32 2.66
CA HIS A 557 20.67 -0.10 2.39
C HIS A 557 20.25 -0.30 0.93
N GLY A 558 20.97 -1.16 0.20
CA GLY A 558 20.62 -1.61 -1.14
C GLY A 558 20.40 -3.12 -1.18
N ASN A 559 19.76 -3.59 -2.25
CA ASN A 559 19.45 -4.99 -2.49
C ASN A 559 18.90 -5.72 -1.26
N VAL A 560 17.95 -5.08 -0.58
CA VAL A 560 17.14 -5.73 0.48
C VAL A 560 16.32 -6.86 -0.12
N HIS A 561 15.65 -6.56 -1.24
CA HIS A 561 15.08 -7.58 -2.11
C HIS A 561 16.08 -7.97 -3.20
N ALA A 562 16.27 -9.27 -3.35
CA ALA A 562 17.33 -9.83 -4.18
C ALA A 562 17.16 -9.60 -5.69
N ARG A 563 15.93 -9.40 -6.18
CA ARG A 563 15.62 -9.19 -7.60
C ARG A 563 15.79 -7.74 -8.08
N GLU A 564 15.98 -6.80 -7.15
CA GLU A 564 16.00 -5.35 -7.42
C GLU A 564 17.44 -4.88 -7.75
N TRP A 565 18.03 -5.44 -8.81
CA TRP A 565 19.45 -5.31 -9.12
C TRP A 565 19.94 -3.87 -9.34
N ILE A 566 19.06 -2.95 -9.76
CA ILE A 566 19.41 -1.53 -9.96
C ILE A 566 19.88 -0.85 -8.65
N THR A 567 19.42 -1.33 -7.49
CA THR A 567 19.68 -0.70 -6.19
C THR A 567 21.16 -0.70 -5.82
N SER A 568 21.87 -1.83 -5.88
CA SER A 568 23.33 -1.86 -5.64
C SER A 568 24.10 -0.95 -6.58
N LYS A 569 23.73 -0.92 -7.87
CA LYS A 569 24.38 -0.04 -8.86
C LYS A 569 24.24 1.44 -8.52
N VAL A 570 23.04 1.87 -8.14
CA VAL A 570 22.80 3.26 -7.73
C VAL A 570 23.57 3.57 -6.44
N VAL A 571 23.47 2.72 -5.41
CA VAL A 571 24.15 2.94 -4.13
C VAL A 571 25.67 2.99 -4.28
N GLU A 572 26.24 2.12 -5.12
CA GLU A 572 27.67 2.15 -5.46
C GLU A 572 28.08 3.40 -6.23
N TYR A 573 27.22 3.93 -7.10
CA TYR A 573 27.46 5.19 -7.80
C TYR A 573 27.47 6.37 -6.82
N LEU A 574 26.49 6.46 -5.92
CA LEU A 574 26.47 7.48 -4.87
C LEU A 574 27.74 7.41 -4.02
N THR A 575 28.20 6.20 -3.68
CA THR A 575 29.46 5.98 -2.94
C THR A 575 30.66 6.54 -3.70
N LEU A 576 30.80 6.23 -5.00
CA LEU A 576 31.86 6.76 -5.85
C LEU A 576 31.81 8.30 -5.93
N GLN A 577 30.61 8.89 -6.08
CA GLN A 577 30.46 10.34 -6.17
C GLN A 577 30.79 11.05 -4.85
N LEU A 578 30.48 10.46 -3.69
CA LEU A 578 30.91 11.00 -2.39
C LEU A 578 32.44 11.03 -2.28
N ILE A 579 33.12 9.95 -2.71
CA ILE A 579 34.58 9.88 -2.73
C ILE A 579 35.15 10.93 -3.71
N ASN A 580 34.60 11.01 -4.92
CA ASN A 580 35.13 11.88 -5.97
C ASN A 580 34.87 13.36 -5.71
N THR A 581 33.73 13.72 -5.12
CA THR A 581 33.49 15.11 -4.69
C THR A 581 34.43 15.51 -3.57
N HIS A 582 34.72 14.62 -2.62
CA HIS A 582 35.70 14.90 -1.58
C HIS A 582 37.13 15.05 -2.12
N LYS A 583 37.60 14.10 -2.96
CA LYS A 583 38.94 14.17 -3.59
C LYS A 583 39.16 15.45 -4.41
N ASN A 584 38.08 15.96 -5.01
CA ASN A 584 38.11 17.16 -5.85
C ASN A 584 37.66 18.43 -5.12
N ALA A 585 37.37 18.35 -3.82
CA ALA A 585 36.89 19.49 -3.04
C ALA A 585 37.97 20.59 -2.99
N THR A 586 37.56 21.83 -3.28
CA THR A 586 38.45 22.99 -3.17
C THR A 586 38.28 23.72 -1.85
N ASN A 587 37.11 23.58 -1.22
CA ASN A 587 36.77 24.08 0.11
C ASN A 587 36.08 22.99 0.92
N ALA A 588 36.12 23.11 2.25
CA ALA A 588 35.52 22.13 3.16
C ALA A 588 34.02 21.89 2.91
N THR A 589 33.28 22.92 2.47
CA THR A 589 31.84 22.87 2.18
C THR A 589 31.49 22.15 0.88
N ASP A 590 32.48 21.86 0.02
CA ASP A 590 32.24 21.17 -1.27
C ASP A 590 32.01 19.66 -1.07
N SER A 591 32.27 19.14 0.13
CA SER A 591 32.21 17.72 0.47
C SER A 591 31.24 17.45 1.61
N TRP A 592 30.18 16.71 1.34
CA TRP A 592 29.23 16.25 2.36
C TRP A 592 29.85 15.30 3.39
N LEU A 593 30.97 14.65 3.07
CA LEU A 593 31.73 13.86 4.05
C LEU A 593 32.31 14.70 5.19
N ASN A 594 32.38 16.03 5.05
CA ASN A 594 32.79 16.93 6.14
C ASN A 594 31.63 17.26 7.10
N THR A 595 30.39 16.98 6.70
CA THR A 595 29.17 17.26 7.48
C THR A 595 28.60 15.99 8.09
N TYR A 596 28.59 14.88 7.34
CA TYR A 596 28.02 13.60 7.75
C TYR A 596 29.01 12.46 7.55
N ASP A 597 28.81 11.38 8.30
CA ASP A 597 29.46 10.10 8.04
C ASP A 597 28.50 9.20 7.27
N PHE A 598 28.97 8.56 6.20
CA PHE A 598 28.12 7.73 5.36
C PHE A 598 28.40 6.25 5.63
N HIS A 599 27.40 5.54 6.12
CA HIS A 599 27.42 4.09 6.31
C HIS A 599 26.62 3.44 5.19
N ILE A 600 27.28 2.76 4.28
CA ILE A 600 26.67 2.30 3.04
C ILE A 600 26.79 0.79 2.93
N PHE A 601 25.64 0.11 2.79
CA PHE A 601 25.53 -1.32 2.54
C PHE A 601 24.83 -1.54 1.19
N PRO A 602 25.58 -1.68 0.08
CA PRO A 602 24.97 -1.86 -1.24
C PRO A 602 24.15 -3.15 -1.37
N ILE A 603 24.46 -4.17 -0.57
CA ILE A 603 23.78 -5.47 -0.58
C ILE A 603 23.60 -5.95 0.86
N VAL A 604 22.37 -5.85 1.37
CA VAL A 604 22.01 -6.37 2.70
C VAL A 604 21.47 -7.80 2.69
N ASN A 605 21.03 -8.30 1.52
CA ASN A 605 20.58 -9.68 1.31
C ASN A 605 21.56 -10.45 0.39
N PRO A 606 22.79 -10.77 0.85
CA PRO A 606 23.81 -11.35 -0.02
C PRO A 606 23.46 -12.76 -0.51
N ASP A 607 22.72 -13.55 0.28
CA ASP A 607 22.31 -14.90 -0.14
C ASP A 607 21.21 -14.85 -1.19
N GLY A 608 20.19 -14.01 -0.97
CA GLY A 608 19.15 -13.82 -1.96
C GLY A 608 19.71 -13.27 -3.26
N PHE A 609 20.59 -12.27 -3.21
CA PHE A 609 21.19 -11.67 -4.40
C PHE A 609 22.05 -12.66 -5.20
N ALA A 610 22.89 -13.45 -4.53
CA ALA A 610 23.62 -14.54 -5.21
C ALA A 610 22.65 -15.57 -5.81
N TYR A 611 21.58 -15.92 -5.10
CA TYR A 611 20.56 -16.85 -5.60
C TYR A 611 19.82 -16.28 -6.82
N SER A 612 19.60 -14.97 -6.89
CA SER A 612 18.95 -14.34 -8.05
C SER A 612 19.85 -14.31 -9.29
N GLN A 613 21.16 -14.38 -9.12
CA GLN A 613 22.10 -14.48 -10.23
C GLN A 613 22.33 -15.91 -10.71
N GLU A 614 22.27 -16.88 -9.80
CA GLU A 614 22.68 -18.26 -10.08
C GLU A 614 21.52 -19.23 -10.32
N VAL A 615 20.34 -18.95 -9.74
CA VAL A 615 19.23 -19.92 -9.69
C VAL A 615 17.90 -19.32 -10.12
N ASP A 616 17.46 -18.21 -9.53
CA ASP A 616 16.11 -17.66 -9.74
C ASP A 616 16.13 -16.13 -9.78
N ARG A 617 16.17 -15.56 -10.99
CA ARG A 617 16.25 -14.11 -11.22
C ARG A 617 15.19 -13.28 -10.51
N LEU A 618 14.02 -13.85 -10.23
CA LEU A 618 12.91 -13.14 -9.56
C LEU A 618 12.86 -13.38 -8.04
N TRP A 619 13.86 -14.07 -7.48
CA TRP A 619 13.96 -14.30 -6.04
C TRP A 619 14.02 -12.99 -5.26
N ARG A 620 13.19 -12.86 -4.22
CA ARG A 620 13.07 -11.64 -3.40
C ARG A 620 13.70 -11.77 -2.01
N LYS A 621 13.39 -12.87 -1.31
CA LYS A 621 13.57 -13.05 0.15
C LYS A 621 15.00 -13.44 0.56
N THR A 622 15.22 -13.66 1.87
CA THR A 622 16.43 -14.35 2.37
C THR A 622 16.49 -15.81 1.89
N ARG A 623 17.52 -16.56 2.31
CA ARG A 623 17.67 -18.01 2.04
C ARG A 623 17.51 -18.89 3.28
N THR A 624 16.90 -18.36 4.35
CA THR A 624 16.58 -19.11 5.57
C THR A 624 15.67 -20.31 5.26
N PRO A 625 15.91 -21.50 5.82
CA PRO A 625 15.03 -22.65 5.65
C PRO A 625 13.66 -22.41 6.28
N PRO A 626 12.63 -23.16 5.86
CA PRO A 626 11.30 -23.08 6.44
C PRO A 626 11.31 -23.43 7.95
N PRO A 627 10.40 -22.85 8.73
CA PRO A 627 10.31 -23.10 10.16
C PRO A 627 9.93 -24.55 10.49
N PRO A 628 10.39 -25.11 11.62
CA PRO A 628 10.06 -26.48 12.02
C PRO A 628 8.61 -26.65 12.52
N PRO A 629 8.02 -27.86 12.40
CA PRO A 629 8.62 -29.06 11.82
C PRO A 629 8.66 -29.01 10.28
N PRO A 630 9.80 -29.27 9.64
CA PRO A 630 9.98 -29.05 8.20
C PRO A 630 9.42 -30.20 7.33
N GLN A 631 8.42 -30.93 7.81
CA GLN A 631 7.92 -32.14 7.15
C GLN A 631 7.08 -31.74 5.93
N ASN A 632 7.76 -31.48 4.82
CA ASN A 632 7.26 -31.17 3.46
C ASN A 632 7.07 -29.70 3.08
N GLN A 633 7.75 -28.72 3.71
CA GLN A 633 7.69 -27.34 3.23
C GLN A 633 8.93 -26.99 2.39
N SER A 634 8.75 -26.53 1.15
CA SER A 634 9.82 -26.10 0.22
C SER A 634 10.04 -24.58 0.20
N CYS A 635 9.41 -23.87 1.13
CA CYS A 635 9.30 -22.41 1.11
C CYS A 635 10.42 -21.78 1.93
N TYR A 636 11.46 -21.32 1.22
CA TYR A 636 12.62 -20.65 1.82
C TYR A 636 12.38 -19.14 1.92
N GLY A 637 13.06 -18.55 2.89
CA GLY A 637 13.25 -17.11 2.99
C GLY A 637 12.14 -16.38 3.72
N THR A 638 12.56 -15.32 4.40
CA THR A 638 11.72 -14.29 5.00
C THR A 638 11.95 -12.98 4.26
N ASP A 639 10.94 -12.15 4.13
CA ASP A 639 11.09 -10.80 3.58
C ASP A 639 11.77 -9.91 4.64
N ILE A 640 13.00 -9.45 4.35
CA ILE A 640 13.77 -8.59 5.24
C ILE A 640 12.99 -7.31 5.57
N ASN A 641 12.27 -6.75 4.60
CA ASN A 641 11.48 -5.53 4.77
C ASN A 641 10.07 -5.79 5.34
N ARG A 642 9.86 -6.97 5.96
CA ARG A 642 8.70 -7.31 6.79
C ARG A 642 9.08 -7.91 8.15
N ASN A 643 10.37 -7.94 8.48
CA ASN A 643 10.90 -8.64 9.66
C ASN A 643 11.53 -7.70 10.70
N TRP A 644 11.36 -6.39 10.56
CA TRP A 644 11.82 -5.42 11.57
C TRP A 644 10.87 -5.36 12.78
N GLU A 645 11.38 -4.93 13.94
CA GLU A 645 10.64 -4.92 15.22
C GLU A 645 9.45 -3.97 15.23
N TYR A 646 9.65 -2.74 14.76
CA TYR A 646 8.61 -1.74 14.84
C TYR A 646 7.42 -2.08 13.95
N GLY A 647 6.22 -2.06 14.52
CA GLY A 647 4.99 -2.27 13.77
C GLY A 647 4.89 -3.64 13.09
N TRP A 648 5.62 -4.65 13.55
CA TRP A 648 5.77 -5.95 12.86
C TRP A 648 4.44 -6.69 12.58
N ASP A 649 3.49 -6.64 13.51
CA ASP A 649 2.21 -7.34 13.42
C ASP A 649 1.00 -6.45 13.72
N VAL A 650 1.18 -5.12 13.72
CA VAL A 650 0.11 -4.16 14.07
C VAL A 650 -1.02 -4.07 13.04
N ASN A 651 -0.80 -4.63 11.85
CA ASN A 651 -1.78 -4.70 10.77
C ASN A 651 -1.58 -6.03 10.00
N SER A 652 -2.62 -6.85 9.93
CA SER A 652 -2.60 -8.16 9.25
C SER A 652 -2.42 -8.04 7.73
N LEU A 653 -2.63 -6.85 7.16
CA LEU A 653 -2.53 -6.56 5.74
C LEU A 653 -1.11 -6.23 5.30
N GLY A 654 -0.26 -5.81 6.24
CA GLY A 654 1.07 -5.30 5.91
C GLY A 654 2.09 -6.38 5.56
N ALA A 655 1.84 -7.63 5.96
CA ALA A 655 2.74 -8.75 5.71
C ALA A 655 2.04 -10.11 5.87
N SER A 656 2.52 -11.12 5.15
CA SER A 656 1.94 -12.45 5.17
C SER A 656 2.50 -13.33 6.29
N THR A 657 1.63 -14.14 6.91
CA THR A 657 2.03 -15.25 7.81
C THR A 657 2.35 -16.54 7.06
N ASN A 658 2.07 -16.61 5.76
CA ASN A 658 2.36 -17.77 4.93
C ASN A 658 3.85 -17.78 4.53
N ALA A 659 4.60 -18.79 4.97
CA ALA A 659 6.03 -18.96 4.67
C ALA A 659 6.36 -18.99 3.16
N CYS A 660 5.40 -19.35 2.31
CA CYS A 660 5.55 -19.41 0.86
C CYS A 660 5.29 -18.05 0.18
N ALA A 661 4.69 -17.08 0.87
CA ALA A 661 4.45 -15.76 0.31
C ALA A 661 5.75 -14.97 0.13
N GLN A 662 5.76 -14.08 -0.87
CA GLN A 662 6.87 -13.15 -1.11
C GLN A 662 7.03 -12.12 0.01
N ALA A 663 5.92 -11.74 0.67
CA ALA A 663 5.88 -10.84 1.82
C ALA A 663 5.83 -11.60 3.17
N TYR A 664 6.42 -12.80 3.26
CA TYR A 664 6.45 -13.56 4.51
C TYR A 664 7.22 -12.81 5.60
N ARG A 665 6.55 -12.52 6.72
CA ARG A 665 7.08 -11.66 7.80
C ARG A 665 8.02 -12.34 8.80
N GLY A 666 8.15 -13.66 8.74
CA GLY A 666 8.84 -14.47 9.76
C GLY A 666 7.88 -14.99 10.84
N GLN A 667 8.42 -15.78 11.78
CA GLN A 667 7.69 -16.30 12.94
C GLN A 667 7.61 -15.28 14.09
N ARG A 668 8.59 -14.39 14.17
CA ARG A 668 8.63 -13.22 15.07
C ARG A 668 9.46 -12.13 14.41
N HIS A 669 9.36 -10.90 14.90
CA HIS A 669 10.27 -9.84 14.46
C HIS A 669 11.74 -10.20 14.74
N SER A 670 12.62 -9.73 13.87
CA SER A 670 14.07 -9.91 13.92
C SER A 670 14.47 -11.38 14.15
N ASP A 671 13.87 -12.33 13.44
CA ASP A 671 14.20 -13.75 13.52
C ASP A 671 15.16 -14.23 12.44
N THR A 672 15.35 -13.46 11.37
CA THR A 672 16.45 -13.68 10.42
C THR A 672 17.77 -13.17 11.00
N ILE A 673 18.88 -13.81 10.63
CA ILE A 673 20.20 -13.38 11.07
C ILE A 673 20.61 -12.06 10.39
N GLU A 674 20.10 -11.82 9.17
CA GLU A 674 20.25 -10.58 8.43
C GLU A 674 19.59 -9.40 9.18
N ASN A 675 18.30 -9.49 9.55
CA ASN A 675 17.62 -8.42 10.29
C ASN A 675 18.22 -8.21 11.69
N GLN A 676 18.65 -9.28 12.38
CA GLN A 676 19.33 -9.15 13.68
C GLN A 676 20.63 -8.34 13.54
N GLY A 677 21.41 -8.63 12.51
CA GLY A 677 22.66 -7.93 12.23
C GLY A 677 22.45 -6.46 11.84
N LEU A 678 21.50 -6.20 10.95
CA LEU A 678 21.15 -4.85 10.52
C LEU A 678 20.59 -3.99 11.65
N ASP A 679 19.67 -4.52 12.47
CA ASP A 679 19.14 -3.79 13.64
C ASP A 679 20.24 -3.50 14.68
N ALA A 680 21.11 -4.47 14.95
CA ALA A 680 22.25 -4.25 15.83
C ALA A 680 23.18 -3.14 15.30
N TYR A 681 23.38 -3.07 13.97
CA TYR A 681 24.16 -2.02 13.34
C TYR A 681 23.48 -0.64 13.42
N VAL A 682 22.18 -0.56 13.13
CA VAL A 682 21.37 0.67 13.27
C VAL A 682 21.48 1.22 14.68
N ARG A 683 21.26 0.39 15.71
CA ARG A 683 21.37 0.81 17.11
C ARG A 683 22.78 1.26 17.48
N LYS A 684 23.81 0.56 16.99
CA LYS A 684 25.20 0.97 17.18
C LYS A 684 25.46 2.37 16.62
N VAL A 685 24.99 2.67 15.41
CA VAL A 685 25.17 3.97 14.76
C VAL A 685 24.39 5.06 15.51
N ARG A 686 23.12 4.80 15.84
CA ARG A 686 22.28 5.67 16.66
C ARG A 686 22.97 6.07 17.96
N ASP A 687 23.47 5.08 18.71
CA ASP A 687 24.05 5.30 20.04
C ASP A 687 25.43 5.97 19.98
N ALA A 688 26.12 5.89 18.84
CA ALA A 688 27.44 6.49 18.65
C ALA A 688 27.37 7.96 18.21
N ALA A 689 26.61 8.28 17.16
CA ALA A 689 26.60 9.61 16.54
C ALA A 689 25.20 10.13 16.17
N GLY A 690 24.16 9.30 16.30
CA GLY A 690 22.82 9.60 15.80
C GLY A 690 22.71 9.37 14.28
N ILE A 691 21.48 9.12 13.81
CA ILE A 691 21.19 8.92 12.39
C ILE A 691 20.49 10.17 11.87
N LYS A 692 21.09 10.84 10.89
CA LYS A 692 20.51 12.01 10.23
C LYS A 692 19.54 11.62 9.12
N LEU A 693 19.93 10.64 8.31
CA LEU A 693 19.15 10.19 7.17
C LEU A 693 19.31 8.68 7.03
N PHE A 694 18.19 7.98 6.89
CA PHE A 694 18.15 6.60 6.42
C PHE A 694 17.43 6.52 5.08
N ILE A 695 18.02 5.81 4.12
CA ILE A 695 17.34 5.45 2.86
C ILE A 695 17.45 3.94 2.62
N ASP A 696 16.29 3.30 2.50
CA ASP A 696 16.12 1.93 2.04
C ASP A 696 15.85 1.95 0.52
N TRP A 697 16.84 1.56 -0.27
CA TRP A 697 16.80 1.63 -1.72
C TRP A 697 16.16 0.36 -2.30
N HIS A 698 15.05 0.57 -3.01
CA HIS A 698 14.23 -0.46 -3.65
C HIS A 698 14.03 -0.18 -5.13
N SER A 699 13.38 -1.11 -5.83
CA SER A 699 12.77 -0.87 -7.14
C SER A 699 11.56 -1.79 -7.29
N TYR A 700 10.52 -1.48 -8.04
CA TYR A 700 10.38 -0.35 -8.94
C TYR A 700 9.08 0.41 -8.65
N GLY A 701 8.97 1.61 -9.22
CA GLY A 701 7.73 2.38 -9.17
C GLY A 701 7.93 3.89 -9.16
N GLN A 702 9.17 4.37 -8.96
CA GLN A 702 9.47 5.79 -8.81
C GLN A 702 8.71 6.43 -7.65
N TYR A 703 8.95 5.92 -6.45
CA TYR A 703 8.38 6.45 -5.21
C TYR A 703 9.45 6.95 -4.23
N ILE A 704 9.13 8.01 -3.46
CA ILE A 704 9.89 8.42 -2.27
C ILE A 704 8.91 8.33 -1.09
N LEU A 705 9.02 7.25 -0.33
CA LEU A 705 8.06 6.88 0.71
C LEU A 705 8.64 7.17 2.09
N SER A 706 7.96 7.98 2.90
CA SER A 706 8.31 8.21 4.30
C SER A 706 7.53 7.27 5.23
N PRO A 707 7.93 7.14 6.51
CA PRO A 707 7.06 6.55 7.51
C PRO A 707 5.70 7.30 7.65
N PHE A 708 4.64 6.63 8.09
CA PHE A 708 4.59 5.20 8.41
C PHE A 708 4.03 4.35 7.26
N GLY A 709 4.55 3.14 7.12
CA GLY A 709 3.99 2.07 6.29
C GLY A 709 2.98 1.21 7.04
N SER A 710 3.19 1.03 8.34
CA SER A 710 2.45 0.06 9.17
C SER A 710 0.95 0.32 9.31
N LYS A 711 0.50 1.57 9.18
CA LYS A 711 -0.91 1.96 9.05
C LYS A 711 -1.03 3.23 8.19
N GLU A 712 -2.10 3.34 7.42
CA GLU A 712 -2.29 4.43 6.46
C GLU A 712 -2.58 5.77 7.14
N GLU A 713 -3.14 5.74 8.36
CA GLU A 713 -3.51 6.93 9.14
C GLU A 713 -2.40 7.39 10.08
N TRP A 714 -1.26 6.70 10.09
CA TRP A 714 -0.14 7.03 10.96
C TRP A 714 0.81 8.00 10.27
N TYR A 715 0.92 9.19 10.84
CA TYR A 715 1.75 10.26 10.33
C TYR A 715 2.77 10.69 11.39
N ALA A 716 4.02 10.83 10.98
CA ALA A 716 5.05 11.43 11.81
C ALA A 716 4.81 12.94 11.97
N PRO A 717 5.15 13.56 13.12
CA PRO A 717 5.13 15.01 13.27
C PRO A 717 5.96 15.73 12.20
N GLU A 718 7.02 15.08 11.71
CA GLU A 718 7.93 15.61 10.68
C GLU A 718 7.40 15.46 9.25
N LEU A 719 6.18 14.96 9.04
CA LEU A 719 5.66 14.65 7.70
C LEU A 719 5.76 15.84 6.73
N GLY A 720 5.37 17.05 7.14
CA GLY A 720 5.47 18.23 6.27
C GLY A 720 6.90 18.52 5.79
N LYS A 721 7.89 18.33 6.68
CA LYS A 721 9.33 18.44 6.36
C LYS A 721 9.74 17.37 5.36
N TRP A 722 9.32 16.12 5.59
CA TRP A 722 9.69 15.00 4.73
C TRP A 722 9.06 15.09 3.34
N THR A 723 7.78 15.46 3.25
CA THR A 723 7.08 15.67 1.98
C THR A 723 7.73 16.79 1.18
N LYS A 724 8.14 17.89 1.83
CA LYS A 724 8.81 19.00 1.14
C LYS A 724 10.20 18.60 0.61
N ALA A 725 10.99 17.88 1.40
CA ALA A 725 12.29 17.39 0.95
C ALA A 725 12.14 16.40 -0.22
N ALA A 726 11.15 15.50 -0.16
CA ALA A 726 10.83 14.57 -1.24
C ALA A 726 10.35 15.29 -2.52
N SER A 727 9.57 16.39 -2.38
CA SER A 727 9.14 17.19 -3.52
C SER A 727 10.31 17.85 -4.23
N ILE A 728 11.23 18.46 -3.48
CA ILE A 728 12.44 19.09 -4.04
C ILE A 728 13.31 18.03 -4.72
N LEU A 729 13.50 16.88 -4.08
CA LEU A 729 14.22 15.74 -4.64
C LEU A 729 13.64 15.32 -6.00
N SER A 730 12.31 15.13 -6.07
CA SER A 730 11.60 14.74 -7.29
C SER A 730 11.70 15.80 -8.40
N GLU A 731 11.53 17.08 -8.07
CA GLU A 731 11.64 18.21 -9.02
C GLU A 731 13.05 18.33 -9.61
N VAL A 732 14.07 18.25 -8.76
CA VAL A 732 15.47 18.35 -9.17
C VAL A 732 15.87 17.16 -10.05
N ILE A 733 15.45 15.95 -9.71
CA ILE A 733 15.68 14.77 -10.55
C ILE A 733 15.01 14.97 -11.92
N ARG A 734 13.72 15.36 -11.94
CA ARG A 734 12.95 15.59 -13.18
C ARG A 734 13.63 16.60 -14.09
N ASP A 735 14.17 17.67 -13.53
CA ASP A 735 14.75 18.77 -14.31
C ASP A 735 16.25 18.56 -14.63
N SER A 736 16.88 17.52 -14.07
CA SER A 736 18.29 17.18 -14.32
C SER A 736 18.55 16.43 -15.63
N SER A 737 17.52 15.85 -16.25
CA SER A 737 17.69 14.98 -17.42
C SER A 737 16.49 15.02 -18.37
N GLU A 738 16.73 14.72 -19.65
CA GLU A 738 15.68 14.62 -20.67
C GLU A 738 14.65 13.51 -20.40
N ARG A 739 14.97 12.54 -19.52
CA ARG A 739 14.04 11.47 -19.13
C ARG A 739 12.89 12.00 -18.28
N ARG A 740 13.05 13.17 -17.65
CA ARG A 740 12.06 13.81 -16.79
C ARG A 740 11.48 12.86 -15.73
N THR A 741 12.35 11.99 -15.20
CA THR A 741 12.00 11.01 -14.16
C THR A 741 11.32 11.73 -13.00
N THR A 742 10.09 11.35 -12.69
CA THR A 742 9.30 11.97 -11.64
C THR A 742 8.93 10.92 -10.61
N PHE A 743 9.03 11.30 -9.35
CA PHE A 743 8.71 10.44 -8.21
C PHE A 743 7.41 10.89 -7.55
N THR A 744 6.56 9.93 -7.22
CA THR A 744 5.42 10.10 -6.32
C THR A 744 5.92 9.96 -4.88
N PHE A 745 5.41 10.77 -3.94
CA PHE A 745 5.96 10.79 -2.59
C PHE A 745 4.91 11.00 -1.50
N GLY A 746 5.21 10.52 -0.30
CA GLY A 746 4.37 10.63 0.89
C GLY A 746 4.55 9.44 1.84
N PRO A 747 3.71 9.34 2.89
CA PRO A 747 3.74 8.21 3.83
C PRO A 747 3.48 6.89 3.11
N SER A 748 4.33 5.87 3.33
CA SER A 748 4.26 4.59 2.61
C SER A 748 2.88 3.95 2.64
N GLY A 749 2.22 3.94 3.81
CA GLY A 749 0.90 3.34 3.97
C GLY A 749 -0.17 4.06 3.16
N ALA A 750 -0.16 5.39 3.18
CA ALA A 750 -1.15 6.23 2.51
C ALA A 750 -0.91 6.38 0.99
N THR A 751 0.37 6.39 0.57
CA THR A 751 0.78 6.68 -0.81
C THR A 751 0.89 5.42 -1.67
N LEU A 752 1.29 4.29 -1.10
CA LEU A 752 1.51 3.05 -1.85
C LEU A 752 0.59 1.93 -1.37
N TYR A 753 0.90 1.30 -0.23
CA TYR A 753 0.03 0.36 0.48
C TYR A 753 0.59 0.10 1.88
N THR A 754 -0.26 -0.40 2.77
CA THR A 754 0.14 -0.80 4.12
C THR A 754 1.27 -1.84 4.11
N THR A 755 2.33 -1.61 4.88
CA THR A 755 3.46 -2.55 5.09
C THR A 755 3.86 -2.62 6.55
N THR A 756 3.94 -3.83 7.14
CA THR A 756 4.34 -4.01 8.54
C THR A 756 5.75 -4.56 8.67
N GLY A 757 6.47 -4.17 9.72
CA GLY A 757 7.85 -4.61 9.95
C GLY A 757 8.84 -4.11 8.90
N ALA A 758 8.64 -2.90 8.38
CA ALA A 758 9.48 -2.27 7.36
C ALA A 758 10.67 -1.51 7.97
N ALA A 759 11.78 -1.42 7.23
CA ALA A 759 13.01 -0.78 7.71
C ALA A 759 12.84 0.72 7.97
N PRO A 760 12.21 1.54 7.09
CA PRO A 760 12.10 2.98 7.32
C PRO A 760 11.30 3.31 8.59
N ASP A 761 10.22 2.58 8.86
CA ASP A 761 9.42 2.72 10.08
C ASP A 761 10.28 2.42 11.33
N HIS A 762 11.06 1.34 11.29
CA HIS A 762 11.93 0.91 12.39
C HIS A 762 13.10 1.86 12.61
N VAL A 763 13.81 2.27 11.56
CA VAL A 763 14.98 3.15 11.68
C VAL A 763 14.57 4.56 12.10
N TYR A 764 13.36 5.01 11.76
CA TYR A 764 12.77 6.22 12.35
C TYR A 764 12.44 6.01 13.83
N ALA A 765 11.52 5.08 14.15
CA ALA A 765 10.94 5.00 15.49
C ALA A 765 11.88 4.42 16.56
N ILE A 766 12.75 3.48 16.20
CA ILE A 766 13.70 2.81 17.10
C ILE A 766 15.13 3.28 16.83
N GLY A 767 15.50 3.45 15.56
CA GLY A 767 16.80 3.97 15.14
C GLY A 767 16.98 5.46 15.39
N GLY A 768 15.89 6.22 15.61
CA GLY A 768 15.94 7.65 15.92
C GLY A 768 16.45 8.51 14.76
N ALA A 769 16.17 8.12 13.51
CA ALA A 769 16.59 8.89 12.34
C ALA A 769 15.77 10.18 12.17
N ASP A 770 16.42 11.33 11.90
CA ASP A 770 15.71 12.60 11.62
C ASP A 770 14.91 12.56 10.30
N PHE A 771 15.43 11.83 9.31
CA PHE A 771 14.79 11.53 8.03
C PHE A 771 14.90 10.03 7.74
N SER A 772 13.82 9.45 7.25
CA SER A 772 13.76 8.04 6.90
C SER A 772 12.91 7.88 5.64
N TYR A 773 13.46 7.22 4.62
CA TYR A 773 12.76 6.99 3.36
C TYR A 773 12.97 5.58 2.83
N THR A 774 11.97 5.06 2.14
CA THR A 774 12.16 4.10 1.05
C THR A 774 12.18 4.86 -0.26
N ILE A 775 13.16 4.58 -1.13
CA ILE A 775 13.14 5.09 -2.51
C ILE A 775 12.98 3.90 -3.45
N GLU A 776 11.85 3.86 -4.16
CA GLU A 776 11.58 2.91 -5.24
C GLU A 776 12.13 3.49 -6.55
N LEU A 777 13.26 2.96 -7.02
CA LEU A 777 13.95 3.41 -8.23
C LEU A 777 13.15 3.12 -9.52
N PRO A 778 13.64 3.59 -10.69
CA PRO A 778 13.03 3.27 -11.96
C PRO A 778 12.87 1.76 -12.21
N ASP A 779 11.91 1.40 -13.05
CA ASP A 779 11.00 2.28 -13.80
C ASP A 779 9.58 2.29 -13.20
N THR A 780 8.57 2.68 -13.97
CA THR A 780 7.16 2.57 -13.59
C THR A 780 6.52 1.30 -14.15
N GLY A 781 7.35 0.29 -14.48
CA GLY A 781 7.00 -1.06 -14.95
C GLY A 781 6.84 -1.22 -16.47
N ASP A 782 7.64 -0.53 -17.29
CA ASP A 782 7.87 -0.97 -18.67
C ASP A 782 8.81 -2.20 -18.69
N TYR A 783 9.75 -2.24 -17.74
CA TYR A 783 10.75 -3.29 -17.53
C TYR A 783 10.66 -3.90 -16.12
N GLY A 784 10.16 -3.12 -15.15
CA GLY A 784 10.05 -3.56 -13.77
C GLY A 784 11.40 -3.97 -13.19
N PHE A 785 11.50 -5.22 -12.70
CA PHE A 785 12.75 -5.72 -12.12
C PHE A 785 13.84 -6.05 -13.15
N ILE A 786 13.51 -6.12 -14.45
CA ILE A 786 14.44 -6.50 -15.54
C ILE A 786 14.86 -5.24 -16.32
N LEU A 787 15.33 -4.23 -15.58
CA LEU A 787 15.67 -2.93 -16.14
C LEU A 787 16.91 -3.03 -17.06
N PRO A 788 16.86 -2.54 -18.32
CA PRO A 788 17.98 -2.69 -19.25
C PRO A 788 19.27 -2.02 -18.73
N PRO A 789 20.46 -2.61 -18.97
CA PRO A 789 21.75 -2.05 -18.57
C PRO A 789 21.98 -0.58 -18.96
N GLU A 790 21.46 -0.15 -20.11
CA GLU A 790 21.58 1.23 -20.60
C GLU A 790 20.88 2.26 -19.70
N ARG A 791 19.97 1.81 -18.84
CA ARG A 791 19.24 2.67 -17.90
C ARG A 791 19.98 2.84 -16.57
N ILE A 792 20.96 1.99 -16.26
CA ILE A 792 21.68 2.00 -14.98
C ILE A 792 22.32 3.37 -14.73
N ARG A 793 23.16 3.82 -15.66
CA ARG A 793 23.93 5.06 -15.51
C ARG A 793 23.02 6.28 -15.36
N GLY A 794 21.99 6.38 -16.19
CA GLY A 794 21.03 7.48 -16.11
C GLY A 794 20.30 7.52 -14.77
N ALA A 795 19.84 6.38 -14.27
CA ALA A 795 19.18 6.29 -12.97
C ALA A 795 20.13 6.71 -11.83
N ALA A 796 21.39 6.27 -11.88
CA ALA A 796 22.39 6.60 -10.88
C ALA A 796 22.79 8.09 -10.88
N GLU A 797 22.99 8.68 -12.05
CA GLU A 797 23.32 10.10 -12.23
C GLU A 797 22.19 11.01 -11.73
N GLU A 798 20.94 10.69 -12.06
CA GLU A 798 19.77 11.42 -11.55
C GLU A 798 19.67 11.36 -10.04
N GLN A 799 19.85 10.17 -9.45
CA GLN A 799 19.81 10.04 -8.00
C GLN A 799 20.93 10.81 -7.31
N TRP A 800 22.13 10.89 -7.91
CA TRP A 800 23.19 11.74 -7.36
C TRP A 800 22.81 13.22 -7.32
N VAL A 801 22.20 13.73 -8.40
CA VAL A 801 21.72 15.12 -8.46
C VAL A 801 20.64 15.36 -7.40
N GLY A 802 19.72 14.40 -7.25
CA GLY A 802 18.71 14.43 -6.21
C GLY A 802 19.28 14.44 -4.79
N GLN A 803 20.15 13.48 -4.45
CA GLN A 803 20.77 13.39 -3.12
C GLN A 803 21.58 14.64 -2.79
N SER A 804 22.28 15.21 -3.78
CA SER A 804 23.02 16.48 -3.62
C SER A 804 22.12 17.66 -3.26
N ALA A 805 20.86 17.65 -3.70
CA ALA A 805 19.85 18.64 -3.30
C ALA A 805 19.20 18.32 -1.94
N LEU A 806 19.17 17.05 -1.53
CA LEU A 806 18.64 16.61 -0.25
C LEU A 806 19.57 16.96 0.92
N PHE A 807 20.89 16.75 0.78
CA PHE A 807 21.84 16.92 1.90
C PHE A 807 21.80 18.30 2.58
N PRO A 808 21.72 19.44 1.85
CA PRO A 808 21.55 20.75 2.49
C PRO A 808 20.30 20.85 3.36
N LEU A 809 19.20 20.19 2.96
CA LEU A 809 17.91 20.27 3.64
C LEU A 809 17.89 19.54 4.97
N LEU A 810 18.85 18.63 5.21
CA LEU A 810 18.86 17.81 6.41
C LEU A 810 19.04 18.66 7.69
N ASP A 811 19.78 19.76 7.61
CA ASP A 811 20.06 20.67 8.74
C ASP A 811 19.29 21.99 8.70
N GLU A 812 18.39 22.19 7.72
CA GLU A 812 17.61 23.41 7.64
C GLU A 812 16.59 23.52 8.78
N VAL A 813 16.66 24.65 9.52
CA VAL A 813 15.82 24.94 10.69
C VAL A 813 14.43 25.46 10.30
N PHE A 814 14.21 25.87 9.05
CA PHE A 814 12.90 26.34 8.57
C PHE A 814 11.83 25.23 8.57
N PHE A 815 12.24 23.98 8.70
CA PHE A 815 11.37 22.83 8.88
C PHE A 815 11.01 22.63 10.36
N ASP A 816 10.14 23.48 10.92
CA ASP A 816 9.73 23.41 12.33
C ASP A 816 8.72 22.27 12.64
N GLY A 817 8.41 21.42 11.64
CA GLY A 817 7.39 20.38 11.75
C GLY A 817 5.94 20.93 11.73
N ILE A 818 5.76 22.25 11.60
CA ILE A 818 4.47 22.93 11.55
C ILE A 818 4.24 23.38 10.10
N GLY A 819 4.01 22.40 9.23
CA GLY A 819 3.58 22.64 7.85
C GLY A 819 2.36 21.78 7.52
N PRO A 820 1.43 22.24 6.67
CA PRO A 820 0.37 21.37 6.19
C PRO A 820 1.01 20.18 5.46
N ALA A 821 0.74 18.98 5.98
CA ALA A 821 1.10 17.71 5.34
C ALA A 821 0.28 17.47 4.08
#